data_AF-A0A7F8R9S8-F1
#
_entry.id   AF-A0A7F8R9S8-F1
#
_cell.length_a   1.000
_cell.length_b   1.000
_cell.length_c   1.000
_cell.angle_alpha   90.00
_cell.angle_beta   90.00
_cell.angle_gamma   90.00
#
_symmetry.space_group_name_H-M   'P 1'
#
loop_
_entity.id
_entity.type
_entity.pdbx_description
1 polymer ?
#
loop_
_entity_poly.entity_id
_entity_poly.type
_entity_poly.pdbx_seq_one_letter_code
_entity_poly.pdbx_strand_id
1 'polypeptide(L)'
;MWVRAMELYGRLYRVVEPKRIRMNAALAQLQEKQAALAEAQEKLREVAEKLETLKKQYDEKLAQKEELRKKSEEMEVKLERAGLLVSGLAGEKARWEETVQGLEEDLGYLVGDCLLAAAFLSYMGPFLTNYRDEIVNQIWMKKIWELQVPCSPRFTFDNFLSNPTKVRDWNIQGLPSDAFSTENGIIVTRGNRWALMIDPQAQALKWIKNMEGNQGLQIIDLQMSDYLRILENAIQFGYPVLLQNVQEYLDPTLNPVLNKSVARIGGRLLMRIGDKEVEYNTNFRFYITTKLSNPHYSPETSAKTTIVNFAVKEQGLEAQLLGIVVRKERPELEEQKDSLVINIAAGKRKLKELEDEILRLLNEATGSLLEDVQLVNTLQTSKVTATEVTEQLETSETTEINIDLAREAYRPCAQRASVLFFVLNDMGRIDPMYQFSLDAYIGLFVLSIDKSHRSHKLEDRIDYLNEYHTYAVYRYTCRTLFERHKLLFSFQMCAKILETSGKLNMDEYNFFLRGGVVLDREGQMDNPCTSWLADAYWDNITELDKLTNFHGLMNSFEQYPRDWYLWYTNATPEKAMLPGEWENACNEMQRMLIVRSLRQDRVAFCVTSFIVSNLGSRFVEPPVLNMKLDTGCS
;
A
#
# COMPACT_ATOMS: atom_id res chain seq x y z
N MET A 1 155.89 22.24 14.77
CA MET A 1 154.55 21.61 14.69
C MET A 1 153.51 22.47 13.94
N TRP A 2 153.51 23.80 14.10
CA TRP A 2 152.57 24.72 13.41
C TRP A 2 152.66 24.70 11.86
N VAL A 3 153.87 24.65 11.30
CA VAL A 3 154.08 24.64 9.83
C VAL A 3 153.49 23.37 9.17
N ARG A 4 153.62 22.21 9.81
CA ARG A 4 153.01 20.95 9.31
C ARG A 4 151.48 20.97 9.37
N ALA A 5 150.88 21.68 10.33
CA ALA A 5 149.42 21.79 10.44
C ALA A 5 148.82 22.73 9.37
N MET A 6 149.50 23.83 9.03
CA MET A 6 149.06 24.73 7.96
C MET A 6 149.20 24.12 6.55
N GLU A 7 150.21 23.28 6.31
CA GLU A 7 150.32 22.54 5.04
C GLU A 7 149.18 21.52 4.87
N LEU A 8 148.85 20.80 5.94
CA LEU A 8 147.73 19.85 5.97
C LEU A 8 146.38 20.56 5.78
N TYR A 9 146.18 21.71 6.43
CA TYR A 9 144.98 22.53 6.25
C TYR A 9 144.88 23.06 4.81
N GLY A 10 145.97 23.54 4.21
CA GLY A 10 145.99 24.01 2.83
C GLY A 10 145.64 22.93 1.79
N ARG A 11 146.09 21.69 1.99
CA ARG A 11 145.71 20.55 1.12
C ARG A 11 144.25 20.13 1.31
N LEU A 12 143.74 20.11 2.54
CA LEU A 12 142.35 19.76 2.83
C LEU A 12 141.37 20.84 2.34
N TYR A 13 141.70 22.12 2.49
CA TYR A 13 140.84 23.22 2.09
C TYR A 13 140.53 23.22 0.58
N ARG A 14 141.51 22.88 -0.26
CA ARG A 14 141.32 22.75 -1.73
C ARG A 14 140.35 21.64 -2.14
N VAL A 15 140.16 20.61 -1.30
CA VAL A 15 139.24 19.50 -1.58
C VAL A 15 137.85 19.73 -0.98
N VAL A 16 137.77 20.43 0.16
CA VAL A 16 136.52 20.61 0.91
C VAL A 16 135.71 21.81 0.41
N GLU A 17 136.36 22.89 -0.02
CA GLU A 17 135.66 24.11 -0.45
C GLU A 17 134.71 23.90 -1.65
N PRO A 18 135.10 23.15 -2.72
CA PRO A 18 134.18 22.86 -3.83
C PRO A 18 132.98 22.00 -3.40
N LYS A 19 133.17 21.11 -2.41
CA LYS A 19 132.10 20.27 -1.87
C LYS A 19 131.12 21.07 -1.02
N ARG A 20 131.61 22.06 -0.26
CA ARG A 20 130.78 23.01 0.51
C ARG A 20 129.91 23.88 -0.41
N ILE A 21 130.48 24.38 -1.51
CA ILE A 21 129.74 25.18 -2.49
C ILE A 21 128.65 24.34 -3.17
N ARG A 22 128.94 23.09 -3.58
CA ARG A 22 127.91 22.18 -4.14
C ARG A 22 126.80 21.84 -3.16
N MET A 23 127.15 21.59 -1.89
CA MET A 23 126.16 21.29 -0.85
C MET A 23 125.22 22.49 -0.63
N ASN A 24 125.77 23.71 -0.54
CA ASN A 24 124.97 24.92 -0.38
C ASN A 24 124.08 25.20 -1.59
N ALA A 25 124.57 24.97 -2.81
CA ALA A 25 123.76 25.11 -4.02
C ALA A 25 122.61 24.10 -4.07
N ALA A 26 122.87 22.83 -3.72
CA ALA A 26 121.84 21.80 -3.65
C ALA A 26 120.82 22.05 -2.53
N LEU A 27 121.26 22.58 -1.38
CA LEU A 27 120.37 22.95 -0.27
C LEU A 27 119.46 24.13 -0.64
N ALA A 28 119.98 25.16 -1.31
CA ALA A 28 119.18 26.28 -1.78
C ALA A 28 118.12 25.82 -2.80
N GLN A 29 118.51 24.94 -3.73
CA GLN A 29 117.59 24.39 -4.74
C GLN A 29 116.53 23.46 -4.11
N LEU A 30 116.90 22.68 -3.08
CA LEU A 30 115.96 21.88 -2.30
C LEU A 30 114.95 22.78 -1.57
N GLN A 31 115.41 23.86 -0.95
CA GLN A 31 114.58 24.80 -0.20
C GLN A 31 113.58 25.52 -1.10
N GLU A 32 113.99 25.95 -2.30
CA GLU A 32 113.10 26.54 -3.30
C GLU A 32 112.02 25.55 -3.78
N LYS A 33 112.40 24.30 -4.07
CA LYS A 33 111.44 23.27 -4.50
C LYS A 33 110.50 22.82 -3.37
N GLN A 34 110.98 22.79 -2.12
CA GLN A 34 110.14 22.51 -0.95
C GLN A 34 109.14 23.65 -0.69
N ALA A 35 109.55 24.91 -0.86
CA ALA A 35 108.64 26.05 -0.74
C ALA A 35 107.54 26.03 -1.83
N ALA A 36 107.91 25.75 -3.09
CA ALA A 36 106.94 25.62 -4.18
C ALA A 36 105.99 24.42 -4.00
N LEU A 37 106.49 23.29 -3.46
CA LEU A 37 105.65 22.14 -3.12
C LEU A 37 104.65 22.48 -2.01
N ALA A 38 105.11 23.18 -0.97
CA ALA A 38 104.25 23.59 0.15
C ALA A 38 103.14 24.56 -0.31
N GLU A 39 103.47 25.54 -1.16
CA GLU A 39 102.46 26.47 -1.71
C GLU A 39 101.43 25.75 -2.59
N ALA A 40 101.88 24.80 -3.44
CA ALA A 40 100.98 24.01 -4.26
C ALA A 40 100.10 23.06 -3.43
N GLN A 41 100.64 22.46 -2.36
CA GLN A 41 99.89 21.63 -1.42
C GLN A 41 98.84 22.44 -0.65
N GLU A 42 99.16 23.68 -0.24
CA GLU A 42 98.20 24.54 0.45
C GLU A 42 97.06 24.96 -0.49
N LYS A 43 97.36 25.36 -1.73
CA LYS A 43 96.32 25.67 -2.73
C LYS A 43 95.45 24.46 -3.07
N LEU A 44 96.04 23.27 -3.15
CA LEU A 44 95.28 22.03 -3.36
C LEU A 44 94.35 21.76 -2.16
N ARG A 45 94.82 22.01 -0.92
CA ARG A 45 94.01 21.86 0.29
C ARG A 45 92.84 22.84 0.33
N GLU A 46 93.06 24.11 0.00
CA GLU A 46 91.98 25.11 -0.07
C GLU A 46 90.93 24.76 -1.13
N VAL A 47 91.36 24.33 -2.32
CA VAL A 47 90.43 23.93 -3.39
C VAL A 47 89.68 22.66 -3.02
N ALA A 48 90.35 21.68 -2.39
CA ALA A 48 89.70 20.48 -1.89
C ALA A 48 88.66 20.82 -0.81
N GLU A 49 88.98 21.66 0.17
CA GLU A 49 88.05 22.12 1.21
C GLU A 49 86.84 22.87 0.62
N LYS A 50 87.08 23.77 -0.35
CA LYS A 50 86.01 24.49 -1.08
C LYS A 50 85.12 23.53 -1.88
N LEU A 51 85.72 22.57 -2.57
CA LEU A 51 84.99 21.58 -3.37
C LEU A 51 84.17 20.65 -2.48
N GLU A 52 84.67 20.30 -1.30
CA GLU A 52 83.97 19.50 -0.32
C GLU A 52 82.80 20.27 0.34
N THR A 53 82.98 21.58 0.63
CA THR A 53 81.87 22.43 1.09
C THR A 53 80.80 22.62 0.02
N LEU A 54 81.18 22.90 -1.23
CA LEU A 54 80.26 23.03 -2.36
C LEU A 54 79.50 21.73 -2.63
N LYS A 55 80.19 20.58 -2.54
CA LYS A 55 79.55 19.26 -2.69
C LYS A 55 78.53 19.00 -1.59
N LYS A 56 78.86 19.32 -0.33
CA LYS A 56 77.94 19.20 0.80
C LYS A 56 76.72 20.09 0.66
N GLN A 57 76.90 21.34 0.23
CA GLN A 57 75.80 22.27 -0.06
C GLN A 57 74.94 21.82 -1.23
N TYR A 58 75.55 21.29 -2.28
CA TYR A 58 74.84 20.73 -3.43
C TYR A 58 73.98 19.54 -3.01
N ASP A 59 74.54 18.59 -2.25
CA ASP A 59 73.82 17.42 -1.76
C ASP A 59 72.67 17.82 -0.81
N GLU A 60 72.88 18.80 0.08
CA GLU A 60 71.83 19.36 0.95
C GLU A 60 70.71 20.02 0.14
N LYS A 61 71.04 20.82 -0.88
CA LYS A 61 70.06 21.50 -1.74
C LYS A 61 69.31 20.53 -2.64
N LEU A 62 69.99 19.48 -3.11
CA LEU A 62 69.36 18.41 -3.89
C LEU A 62 68.37 17.62 -3.03
N ALA A 63 68.75 17.29 -1.78
CA ALA A 63 67.87 16.64 -0.82
C ALA A 63 66.65 17.51 -0.49
N GLN A 64 66.84 18.80 -0.25
CA GLN A 64 65.73 19.75 -0.03
C GLN A 64 64.80 19.85 -1.25
N LYS A 65 65.36 19.92 -2.46
CA LYS A 65 64.57 19.96 -3.70
C LYS A 65 63.70 18.71 -3.83
N GLU A 66 64.28 17.53 -3.60
CA GLU A 66 63.55 16.27 -3.76
C GLU A 66 62.51 16.07 -2.65
N GLU A 67 62.80 16.51 -1.43
CA GLU A 67 61.83 16.54 -0.33
C GLU A 67 60.66 17.47 -0.64
N LEU A 68 60.92 18.68 -1.14
CA LEU A 68 59.88 19.63 -1.55
C LEU A 68 59.06 19.11 -2.73
N ARG A 69 59.70 18.47 -3.71
CA ARG A 69 58.99 17.85 -4.84
C ARG A 69 58.04 16.77 -4.36
N LYS A 70 58.52 15.87 -3.50
CA LYS A 70 57.71 14.80 -2.91
C LYS A 70 56.54 15.36 -2.09
N LYS A 71 56.77 16.40 -1.29
CA LYS A 71 55.70 17.10 -0.55
C LYS A 71 54.68 17.75 -1.48
N SER A 72 55.10 18.33 -2.60
CA SER A 72 54.21 18.92 -3.60
C SER A 72 53.34 17.86 -4.27
N GLU A 73 53.94 16.75 -4.71
CA GLU A 73 53.22 15.61 -5.32
C GLU A 73 52.21 15.01 -4.33
N GLU A 74 52.60 14.82 -3.06
CA GLU A 74 51.70 14.36 -2.00
C GLU A 74 50.56 15.35 -1.74
N MET A 75 50.82 16.65 -1.76
CA MET A 75 49.81 17.69 -1.54
C MET A 75 48.82 17.77 -2.69
N GLU A 76 49.27 17.63 -3.93
CA GLU A 76 48.41 17.63 -5.13
C GLU A 76 47.42 16.46 -5.09
N VAL A 77 47.91 15.25 -4.76
CA VAL A 77 47.05 14.07 -4.57
C VAL A 77 46.05 14.25 -3.42
N LYS A 78 46.49 14.86 -2.30
CA LYS A 78 45.58 15.15 -1.17
C LYS A 78 44.51 16.18 -1.56
N LEU A 79 44.85 17.17 -2.39
CA LEU A 79 43.95 18.23 -2.82
C LEU A 79 42.90 17.71 -3.81
N GLU A 80 43.31 16.85 -4.75
CA GLU A 80 42.39 16.15 -5.66
C GLU A 80 41.38 15.29 -4.88
N ARG A 81 41.87 14.50 -3.91
CA ARG A 81 40.99 13.70 -3.03
C ARG A 81 40.05 14.56 -2.19
N ALA A 82 40.52 15.70 -1.69
CA ALA A 82 39.68 16.63 -0.95
C ALA A 82 38.57 17.21 -1.84
N GLY A 83 38.89 17.57 -3.08
CA GLY A 83 37.90 18.03 -4.06
C GLY A 83 36.83 16.98 -4.34
N LEU A 84 37.23 15.72 -4.55
CA LEU A 84 36.31 14.59 -4.74
C LEU A 84 35.43 14.34 -3.51
N LEU A 85 36.01 14.35 -2.31
CA LEU A 85 35.26 14.16 -1.06
C LEU A 85 34.24 15.29 -0.82
N VAL A 86 34.64 16.55 -1.00
CA VAL A 86 33.77 17.71 -0.78
C VAL A 86 32.63 17.74 -1.80
N SER A 87 32.93 17.54 -3.09
CA SER A 87 31.89 17.48 -4.12
C SER A 87 31.02 16.22 -4.00
N GLY A 88 31.59 15.11 -3.56
CA GLY A 88 30.91 13.86 -3.22
C GLY A 88 29.85 14.07 -2.16
N LEU A 89 30.27 14.58 -0.99
CA LEU A 89 29.45 14.74 0.20
C LEU A 89 28.58 16.01 0.20
N ALA A 90 28.81 16.98 -0.67
CA ALA A 90 28.00 18.20 -0.72
C ALA A 90 26.52 17.91 -1.05
N GLY A 91 26.27 16.98 -1.98
CA GLY A 91 24.90 16.54 -2.31
C GLY A 91 24.25 15.77 -1.17
N GLU A 92 25.02 14.89 -0.53
CA GLU A 92 24.58 14.14 0.65
C GLU A 92 24.22 15.06 1.81
N LYS A 93 25.04 16.08 2.05
CA LYS A 93 24.79 17.09 3.07
C LYS A 93 23.46 17.81 2.81
N ALA A 94 23.24 18.31 1.60
CA ALA A 94 22.00 19.02 1.27
C ALA A 94 20.76 18.11 1.45
N ARG A 95 20.87 16.85 1.01
CA ARG A 95 19.82 15.84 1.20
C ARG A 95 19.56 15.54 2.67
N TRP A 96 20.60 15.40 3.49
CA TRP A 96 20.44 15.18 4.93
C TRP A 96 19.87 16.41 5.63
N GLU A 97 20.25 17.63 5.23
CA GLU A 97 19.66 18.87 5.75
C GLU A 97 18.15 18.93 5.45
N GLU A 98 17.74 18.58 4.23
CA GLU A 98 16.32 18.48 3.84
C GLU A 98 15.58 17.38 4.60
N THR A 99 16.16 16.17 4.70
CA THR A 99 15.57 15.07 5.47
C THR A 99 15.44 15.41 6.94
N VAL A 100 16.44 16.06 7.55
CA VAL A 100 16.39 16.49 8.95
C VAL A 100 15.29 17.53 9.14
N GLN A 101 15.17 18.51 8.24
CA GLN A 101 14.08 19.49 8.30
C GLN A 101 12.71 18.80 8.23
N GLY A 102 12.52 17.87 7.28
CA GLY A 102 11.26 17.11 7.16
C GLY A 102 10.97 16.27 8.41
N LEU A 103 11.98 15.59 8.96
CA LEU A 103 11.83 14.81 10.19
C LEU A 103 11.53 15.68 11.41
N GLU A 104 12.07 16.90 11.49
CA GLU A 104 11.75 17.85 12.56
C GLU A 104 10.29 18.33 12.47
N GLU A 105 9.80 18.58 11.25
CA GLU A 105 8.38 18.90 11.01
C GLU A 105 7.48 17.72 11.40
N ASP A 106 7.80 16.51 10.95
CA ASP A 106 7.07 15.27 11.27
C ASP A 106 7.07 14.99 12.78
N LEU A 107 8.20 15.23 13.47
CA LEU A 107 8.31 15.07 14.92
C LEU A 107 7.43 16.08 15.66
N GLY A 108 7.24 17.27 15.09
CA GLY A 108 6.27 18.26 15.56
C GLY A 108 4.82 17.75 15.50
N TYR A 109 4.45 17.03 14.43
CA TYR A 109 3.10 16.49 14.23
C TYR A 109 2.83 15.16 14.93
N LEU A 110 3.88 14.46 15.35
CA LEU A 110 3.83 13.08 15.86
C LEU A 110 2.82 12.86 16.99
N VAL A 111 2.62 13.85 17.87
CA VAL A 111 1.68 13.73 19.00
C VAL A 111 0.24 13.62 18.50
N GLY A 112 -0.18 14.47 17.56
CA GLY A 112 -1.51 14.42 16.96
C GLY A 112 -1.71 13.18 16.11
N ASP A 113 -0.71 12.82 15.31
CA ASP A 113 -0.76 11.64 14.44
C ASP A 113 -0.84 10.33 15.24
N CYS A 114 -0.05 10.21 16.31
CA CYS A 114 -0.14 9.09 17.25
C CYS A 114 -1.51 9.00 17.94
N LEU A 115 -2.08 10.14 18.32
CA LEU A 115 -3.40 10.19 18.96
C LEU A 115 -4.49 9.67 18.02
N LEU A 116 -4.49 10.15 16.76
CA LEU A 116 -5.41 9.68 15.72
C LEU A 116 -5.22 8.19 15.43
N ALA A 117 -3.98 7.75 15.23
CA ALA A 117 -3.67 6.35 14.95
C ALA A 117 -4.08 5.42 16.10
N ALA A 118 -3.81 5.81 17.35
CA ALA A 118 -4.20 5.03 18.53
C ALA A 118 -5.73 4.97 18.70
N ALA A 119 -6.43 6.09 18.47
CA ALA A 119 -7.88 6.13 18.49
C ALA A 119 -8.48 5.25 17.39
N PHE A 120 -7.92 5.30 16.17
CA PHE A 120 -8.37 4.49 15.05
C PHE A 120 -8.19 2.99 15.34
N LEU A 121 -6.99 2.56 15.75
CA LEU A 121 -6.70 1.17 16.14
C LEU A 121 -7.64 0.63 17.24
N SER A 122 -8.07 1.51 18.14
CA SER A 122 -8.87 1.13 19.31
C SER A 122 -10.36 1.03 19.01
N TYR A 123 -10.89 1.93 18.16
CA TYR A 123 -12.34 2.14 18.01
C TYR A 123 -12.88 1.89 16.60
N MET A 124 -12.07 1.99 15.54
CA MET A 124 -12.58 1.99 14.16
C MET A 124 -12.84 0.59 13.57
N GLY A 125 -12.33 -0.46 14.21
CA GLY A 125 -12.47 -1.84 13.73
C GLY A 125 -13.89 -2.26 13.30
N PRO A 126 -14.95 -2.00 14.09
CA PRO A 126 -16.31 -2.43 13.74
C PRO A 126 -16.98 -1.62 12.62
N PHE A 127 -16.52 -0.39 12.41
CA PHE A 127 -17.19 0.58 11.54
C PHE A 127 -16.74 0.45 10.09
N LEU A 128 -17.60 0.94 9.18
CA LEU A 128 -17.40 0.94 7.73
C LEU A 128 -16.66 2.20 7.26
N THR A 129 -16.08 2.15 6.06
CA THR A 129 -15.31 3.25 5.43
C THR A 129 -15.96 4.61 5.57
N ASN A 130 -17.20 4.80 5.11
CA ASN A 130 -17.88 6.10 5.16
C ASN A 130 -17.97 6.68 6.59
N TYR A 131 -18.20 5.82 7.57
CA TYR A 131 -18.30 6.24 8.97
C TYR A 131 -16.93 6.49 9.58
N ARG A 132 -15.90 5.72 9.18
CA ARG A 132 -14.51 5.99 9.54
C ARG A 132 -14.08 7.35 8.98
N ASP A 133 -14.35 7.62 7.72
CA ASP A 133 -14.02 8.88 7.06
C ASP A 133 -14.74 10.07 7.71
N GLU A 134 -16.03 9.94 8.01
CA GLU A 134 -16.79 10.97 8.71
C GLU A 134 -16.16 11.28 10.09
N ILE A 135 -15.89 10.24 10.89
CA ILE A 135 -15.31 10.44 12.22
C ILE A 135 -13.90 11.03 12.14
N VAL A 136 -13.02 10.46 11.32
CA VAL A 136 -11.61 10.88 11.27
C VAL A 136 -11.51 12.28 10.68
N ASN A 137 -12.11 12.50 9.51
CA ASN A 137 -11.90 13.73 8.75
C ASN A 137 -12.80 14.88 9.24
N GLN A 138 -14.06 14.61 9.55
CA GLN A 138 -15.02 15.69 9.86
C GLN A 138 -15.09 16.00 11.36
N ILE A 139 -14.82 15.02 12.23
CA ILE A 139 -14.96 15.16 13.69
C ILE A 139 -13.59 15.26 14.37
N TRP A 140 -12.74 14.25 14.27
CA TRP A 140 -11.48 14.15 15.02
C TRP A 140 -10.45 15.17 14.56
N MET A 141 -10.14 15.23 13.27
CA MET A 141 -9.20 16.21 12.74
C MET A 141 -9.65 17.66 13.01
N LYS A 142 -10.94 17.94 12.82
CA LYS A 142 -11.51 19.25 13.17
C LYS A 142 -11.30 19.59 14.65
N LYS A 143 -11.54 18.63 15.54
CA LYS A 143 -11.36 18.83 16.99
C LYS A 143 -9.89 19.03 17.37
N ILE A 144 -8.97 18.30 16.75
CA ILE A 144 -7.52 18.44 16.94
C ILE A 144 -7.07 19.84 16.54
N TRP A 145 -7.55 20.36 15.41
CA TRP A 145 -7.28 21.73 14.97
C TRP A 145 -7.89 22.78 15.90
N GLU A 146 -9.12 22.59 16.37
CA GLU A 146 -9.74 23.48 17.38
C GLU A 146 -8.93 23.53 18.69
N LEU A 147 -8.37 22.40 19.11
CA LEU A 147 -7.55 22.28 20.32
C LEU A 147 -6.07 22.68 20.10
N GLN A 148 -5.72 23.10 18.88
CA GLN A 148 -4.37 23.49 18.48
C GLN A 148 -3.31 22.39 18.75
N VAL A 149 -3.70 21.12 18.63
CA VAL A 149 -2.75 20.01 18.71
C VAL A 149 -2.10 19.87 17.32
N PRO A 150 -0.76 19.93 17.22
CA PRO A 150 -0.06 19.72 15.95
C PRO A 150 -0.36 18.33 15.39
N CYS A 151 -0.71 18.28 14.10
CA CYS A 151 -1.07 17.07 13.38
C CYS A 151 -0.78 17.28 11.91
N SER A 152 -0.41 16.21 11.19
CA SER A 152 -0.14 16.30 9.77
C SER A 152 -1.39 16.78 9.00
N PRO A 153 -1.27 17.78 8.11
CA PRO A 153 -2.39 18.28 7.31
C PRO A 153 -3.01 17.23 6.38
N ARG A 154 -2.26 16.15 6.06
CA ARG A 154 -2.69 15.04 5.22
C ARG A 154 -2.46 13.70 5.92
N PHE A 155 -2.92 13.59 7.16
CA PHE A 155 -2.86 12.32 7.89
C PHE A 155 -3.69 11.25 7.18
N THR A 156 -3.06 10.11 6.84
CA THR A 156 -3.78 8.90 6.45
C THR A 156 -3.30 7.72 7.29
N PHE A 157 -4.25 6.96 7.82
CA PHE A 157 -3.99 5.91 8.79
C PHE A 157 -3.16 4.76 8.21
N ASP A 158 -3.44 4.41 6.96
CA ASP A 158 -2.73 3.42 6.17
C ASP A 158 -1.25 3.78 6.03
N ASN A 159 -0.90 4.99 5.60
CA ASN A 159 0.50 5.37 5.40
C ASN A 159 1.28 5.45 6.72
N PHE A 160 0.63 5.87 7.81
CA PHE A 160 1.30 6.03 9.10
C PHE A 160 1.70 4.70 9.77
N LEU A 161 0.88 3.65 9.66
CA LEU A 161 1.13 2.36 10.33
C LEU A 161 1.47 1.19 9.40
N SER A 162 1.21 1.32 8.10
CA SER A 162 1.47 0.26 7.14
C SER A 162 2.90 0.30 6.64
N ASN A 163 3.36 -0.87 6.21
CA ASN A 163 4.55 -0.99 5.39
C ASN A 163 4.08 -1.52 4.03
N PRO A 164 4.33 -0.82 2.90
CA PRO A 164 3.85 -1.23 1.60
C PRO A 164 4.21 -2.67 1.21
N THR A 165 5.39 -3.15 1.62
CA THR A 165 5.81 -4.55 1.40
C THR A 165 4.92 -5.53 2.16
N LYS A 166 4.58 -5.23 3.42
CA LYS A 166 3.68 -6.09 4.21
C LYS A 166 2.25 -6.07 3.67
N VAL A 167 1.74 -4.91 3.27
CA VAL A 167 0.41 -4.78 2.65
C VAL A 167 0.35 -5.63 1.38
N ARG A 168 1.41 -5.60 0.59
CA ARG A 168 1.51 -6.47 -0.58
C ARG A 168 1.53 -7.96 -0.22
N ASP A 169 2.31 -8.37 0.78
CA ASP A 169 2.32 -9.78 1.22
C ASP A 169 0.91 -10.22 1.63
N TRP A 170 0.15 -9.35 2.30
CA TRP A 170 -1.26 -9.61 2.60
C TRP A 170 -2.11 -9.75 1.35
N ASN A 171 -1.89 -8.92 0.32
CA ASN A 171 -2.60 -9.01 -0.95
C ASN A 171 -2.34 -10.35 -1.66
N ILE A 172 -1.10 -10.83 -1.65
CA ILE A 172 -0.72 -12.15 -2.18
C ILE A 172 -1.39 -13.27 -1.37
N GLN A 173 -1.47 -13.10 -0.05
CA GLN A 173 -2.13 -14.03 0.87
C GLN A 173 -3.67 -13.97 0.78
N GLY A 174 -4.23 -13.08 -0.04
CA GLY A 174 -5.65 -13.00 -0.34
C GLY A 174 -6.41 -11.91 0.42
N LEU A 175 -5.75 -10.96 1.07
CA LEU A 175 -6.43 -9.73 1.51
C LEU A 175 -6.73 -8.85 0.27
N PRO A 176 -7.92 -8.25 0.15
CA PRO A 176 -8.16 -7.31 -0.95
C PRO A 176 -7.29 -6.05 -0.82
N SER A 177 -6.93 -5.44 -1.95
CA SER A 177 -6.02 -4.29 -2.01
C SER A 177 -6.71 -2.93 -1.75
N ASP A 178 -7.96 -2.93 -1.28
CA ASP A 178 -8.68 -1.70 -0.96
C ASP A 178 -8.25 -1.13 0.40
N ALA A 179 -8.53 0.16 0.61
CA ALA A 179 -8.16 0.87 1.84
C ALA A 179 -8.81 0.25 3.09
N PHE A 180 -10.09 -0.12 3.02
CA PHE A 180 -10.81 -0.69 4.16
C PHE A 180 -10.22 -2.05 4.59
N SER A 181 -9.90 -2.91 3.63
CA SER A 181 -9.22 -4.18 3.87
C SER A 181 -7.81 -3.98 4.43
N THR A 182 -7.06 -3.01 3.91
CA THR A 182 -5.71 -2.66 4.40
C THR A 182 -5.76 -2.16 5.85
N GLU A 183 -6.68 -1.24 6.16
CA GLU A 183 -6.94 -0.76 7.53
C GLU A 183 -7.29 -1.90 8.48
N ASN A 184 -8.18 -2.80 8.06
CA ASN A 184 -8.53 -3.98 8.84
C ASN A 184 -7.32 -4.89 9.08
N GLY A 185 -6.47 -5.10 8.06
CA GLY A 185 -5.22 -5.84 8.18
C GLY A 185 -4.26 -5.22 9.19
N ILE A 186 -4.16 -3.88 9.23
CA ILE A 186 -3.38 -3.15 10.23
C ILE A 186 -3.96 -3.35 11.62
N ILE A 187 -5.28 -3.21 11.80
CA ILE A 187 -5.94 -3.39 13.11
C ILE A 187 -5.72 -4.82 13.64
N VAL A 188 -5.82 -5.83 12.79
CA VAL A 188 -5.62 -7.23 13.15
C VAL A 188 -4.17 -7.51 13.55
N THR A 189 -3.19 -6.94 12.83
CA THR A 189 -1.77 -7.26 13.03
C THR A 189 -1.05 -6.38 14.06
N ARG A 190 -1.48 -5.12 14.22
CA ARG A 190 -0.91 -4.13 15.15
C ARG A 190 -1.74 -3.94 16.42
N GLY A 191 -2.99 -4.38 16.43
CA GLY A 191 -3.88 -4.26 17.58
C GLY A 191 -3.32 -4.94 18.83
N ASN A 192 -3.46 -4.29 19.99
CA ASN A 192 -3.01 -4.88 21.25
C ASN A 192 -3.96 -5.98 21.75
N ARG A 193 -5.27 -5.86 21.55
CA ARG A 193 -6.24 -6.93 21.88
C ARG A 193 -6.36 -7.89 20.70
N TRP A 194 -6.69 -9.14 21.00
CA TRP A 194 -6.93 -10.12 19.94
C TRP A 194 -8.14 -9.73 19.10
N ALA A 195 -8.00 -9.87 17.78
CA ALA A 195 -9.02 -9.46 16.84
C ALA A 195 -10.14 -10.50 16.72
N LEU A 196 -11.38 -10.05 16.89
CA LEU A 196 -12.60 -10.80 16.56
C LEU A 196 -13.12 -10.27 15.23
N MET A 197 -12.93 -11.07 14.18
CA MET A 197 -13.25 -10.72 12.80
C MET A 197 -14.66 -11.18 12.45
N ILE A 198 -15.52 -10.22 12.12
CA ILE A 198 -16.87 -10.46 11.59
C ILE A 198 -16.73 -10.71 10.08
N ASP A 199 -16.78 -11.98 9.68
CA ASP A 199 -16.36 -12.43 8.35
C ASP A 199 -17.40 -13.39 7.72
N PRO A 200 -18.57 -12.87 7.31
CA PRO A 200 -19.63 -13.70 6.73
C PRO A 200 -19.23 -14.36 5.40
N GLN A 201 -18.32 -13.75 4.63
CA GLN A 201 -17.82 -14.29 3.35
C GLN A 201 -16.52 -15.12 3.48
N ALA A 202 -16.02 -15.35 4.70
CA ALA A 202 -14.80 -16.12 4.97
C ALA A 202 -13.51 -15.56 4.32
N GLN A 203 -13.45 -14.26 4.04
CA GLN A 203 -12.30 -13.58 3.45
C GLN A 203 -11.13 -13.51 4.44
N ALA A 204 -11.38 -13.03 5.66
CA ALA A 204 -10.38 -12.95 6.72
C ALA A 204 -9.88 -14.34 7.11
N LEU A 205 -10.79 -15.32 7.16
CA LEU A 205 -10.47 -16.71 7.42
C LEU A 205 -9.42 -17.25 6.43
N LYS A 206 -9.62 -17.01 5.13
CA LYS A 206 -8.72 -17.44 4.06
C LYS A 206 -7.38 -16.71 4.13
N TRP A 207 -7.42 -15.41 4.37
CA TRP A 207 -6.22 -14.59 4.53
C TRP A 207 -5.35 -15.05 5.70
N ILE A 208 -5.90 -15.23 6.91
CA ILE A 208 -5.15 -15.70 8.09
C ILE A 208 -4.56 -17.10 7.86
N LYS A 209 -5.31 -18.00 7.22
CA LYS A 209 -4.79 -19.34 6.88
C LYS A 209 -3.58 -19.28 5.96
N ASN A 210 -3.58 -18.39 4.97
CA ASN A 210 -2.46 -18.21 4.05
C ASN A 210 -1.29 -17.47 4.70
N MET A 211 -1.57 -16.47 5.55
CA MET A 211 -0.56 -15.66 6.23
C MET A 211 0.22 -16.47 7.28
N GLU A 212 -0.49 -17.24 8.11
CA GLU A 212 0.10 -17.97 9.25
C GLU A 212 0.34 -19.45 8.93
N GLY A 213 -0.04 -19.92 7.74
CA GLY A 213 0.03 -21.34 7.37
C GLY A 213 1.43 -21.93 7.47
N ASN A 214 2.45 -21.18 7.04
CA ASN A 214 3.85 -21.61 7.12
C ASN A 214 4.41 -21.62 8.57
N GLN A 215 3.72 -20.99 9.51
CA GLN A 215 4.13 -20.90 10.93
C GLN A 215 3.49 -21.98 11.82
N GLY A 216 2.76 -22.93 11.22
CA GLY A 216 2.11 -24.02 11.96
C GLY A 216 0.79 -23.62 12.61
N LEU A 217 -0.02 -22.81 11.91
CA LEU A 217 -1.35 -22.38 12.35
C LEU A 217 -2.22 -23.54 12.85
N GLN A 218 -2.67 -23.43 14.11
CA GLN A 218 -3.62 -24.37 14.72
C GLN A 218 -5.04 -23.84 14.56
N ILE A 219 -5.92 -24.66 14.00
CA ILE A 219 -7.34 -24.32 13.84
C ILE A 219 -8.13 -25.00 14.95
N ILE A 220 -8.94 -24.22 15.67
CA ILE A 220 -9.81 -24.71 16.74
C ILE A 220 -11.25 -24.23 16.54
N ASP A 221 -12.20 -25.00 17.07
CA ASP A 221 -13.62 -24.67 17.16
C ASP A 221 -14.09 -24.99 18.59
N LEU A 222 -15.00 -24.19 19.15
CA LEU A 222 -15.55 -24.41 20.51
C LEU A 222 -16.30 -25.75 20.65
N GLN A 223 -16.70 -26.36 19.53
CA GLN A 223 -17.35 -27.67 19.52
C GLN A 223 -16.37 -28.84 19.65
N MET A 224 -15.07 -28.62 19.48
CA MET A 224 -14.05 -29.66 19.62
C MET A 224 -13.81 -29.97 21.10
N SER A 225 -13.69 -31.25 21.48
CA SER A 225 -13.46 -31.61 22.89
C SER A 225 -12.03 -31.34 23.38
N ASP A 226 -11.05 -31.24 22.48
CA ASP A 226 -9.64 -31.07 22.81
C ASP A 226 -9.06 -29.69 22.48
N TYR A 227 -9.91 -28.70 22.17
CA TYR A 227 -9.47 -27.35 21.79
C TYR A 227 -8.60 -26.69 22.87
N LEU A 228 -8.92 -26.87 24.16
CA LEU A 228 -8.12 -26.33 25.27
C LEU A 228 -6.71 -26.91 25.28
N ARG A 229 -6.55 -28.20 25.00
CA ARG A 229 -5.23 -28.86 24.93
C ARG A 229 -4.41 -28.33 23.76
N ILE A 230 -5.04 -28.11 22.60
CA ILE A 230 -4.39 -27.51 21.43
C ILE A 230 -3.93 -26.08 21.76
N LEU A 231 -4.79 -25.31 22.43
CA LEU A 231 -4.51 -23.94 22.86
C LEU A 231 -3.36 -23.87 23.89
N GLU A 232 -3.35 -24.76 24.89
CA GLU A 232 -2.26 -24.90 25.87
C GLU A 232 -0.91 -25.12 25.15
N ASN A 233 -0.85 -26.10 24.24
CA ASN A 233 0.37 -26.40 23.48
C ASN A 233 0.79 -25.22 22.61
N ALA A 234 -0.16 -24.58 21.93
CA ALA A 234 0.14 -23.43 21.07
C ALA A 234 0.70 -22.24 21.86
N ILE A 235 0.20 -21.99 23.07
CA ILE A 235 0.72 -20.92 23.94
C ILE A 235 2.14 -21.22 24.41
N GLN A 236 2.41 -22.49 24.75
CA GLN A 236 3.74 -22.94 25.18
C GLN A 236 4.79 -22.84 24.06
N PHE A 237 4.45 -23.29 22.86
CA PHE A 237 5.38 -23.33 21.72
C PHE A 237 5.35 -22.05 20.87
N GLY A 238 4.38 -21.16 21.08
CA GLY A 238 4.23 -19.92 20.33
C GLY A 238 3.58 -20.10 18.96
N TYR A 239 2.80 -21.15 18.73
CA TYR A 239 2.08 -21.36 17.48
C TYR A 239 0.88 -20.41 17.35
N PRO A 240 0.60 -19.86 16.17
CA PRO A 240 -0.60 -19.07 15.95
C PRO A 240 -1.85 -19.96 16.02
N VAL A 241 -2.94 -19.43 16.59
CA VAL A 241 -4.21 -20.15 16.73
C VAL A 241 -5.34 -19.34 16.12
N LEU A 242 -6.21 -20.01 15.36
CA LEU A 242 -7.42 -19.45 14.76
C LEU A 242 -8.66 -20.17 15.30
N LEU A 243 -9.46 -19.46 16.10
CA LEU A 243 -10.75 -19.90 16.60
C LEU A 243 -11.86 -19.55 15.60
N GLN A 244 -12.49 -20.57 15.01
CA GLN A 244 -13.48 -20.41 13.94
C GLN A 244 -14.92 -20.49 14.45
N ASN A 245 -15.83 -19.88 13.68
CA ASN A 245 -17.29 -19.98 13.84
C ASN A 245 -17.81 -19.58 15.21
N VAL A 246 -17.18 -18.60 15.85
CA VAL A 246 -17.63 -18.09 17.14
C VAL A 246 -19.02 -17.48 17.00
N GLN A 247 -19.92 -17.90 17.89
CA GLN A 247 -21.27 -17.34 18.00
C GLN A 247 -21.24 -16.10 18.90
N GLU A 248 -22.39 -15.59 19.32
CA GLU A 248 -22.45 -14.41 20.19
C GLU A 248 -21.90 -14.67 21.61
N TYR A 249 -21.85 -15.93 22.02
CA TYR A 249 -21.30 -16.37 23.31
C TYR A 249 -19.85 -16.86 23.16
N LEU A 250 -18.93 -16.23 23.89
CA LEU A 250 -17.57 -16.72 24.10
C LEU A 250 -17.45 -17.42 25.46
N ASP A 251 -16.85 -18.60 25.46
CA ASP A 251 -16.59 -19.35 26.68
C ASP A 251 -15.64 -18.57 27.63
N PRO A 252 -16.04 -18.30 28.88
CA PRO A 252 -15.20 -17.69 29.90
C PRO A 252 -13.85 -18.39 30.16
N THR A 253 -13.71 -19.68 29.81
CA THR A 253 -12.42 -20.39 29.90
C THR A 253 -11.31 -19.73 29.07
N LEU A 254 -11.66 -18.98 28.03
CA LEU A 254 -10.72 -18.23 27.18
C LEU A 254 -10.29 -16.89 27.79
N ASN A 255 -10.95 -16.41 28.86
CA ASN A 255 -10.67 -15.09 29.46
C ASN A 255 -9.19 -14.83 29.78
N PRO A 256 -8.41 -15.79 30.33
CA PRO A 256 -6.99 -15.57 30.58
C PRO A 256 -6.19 -15.24 29.31
N VAL A 257 -6.56 -15.88 28.19
CA VAL A 257 -5.93 -15.65 26.87
C VAL A 257 -6.40 -14.33 26.29
N LEU A 258 -7.71 -14.05 26.34
CA LEU A 258 -8.31 -12.81 25.82
C LEU A 258 -7.76 -11.57 26.52
N ASN A 259 -7.66 -11.61 27.86
CA ASN A 259 -7.14 -10.53 28.69
C ASN A 259 -5.60 -10.47 28.70
N LYS A 260 -4.91 -11.42 28.07
CA LYS A 260 -3.45 -11.58 28.17
C LYS A 260 -2.98 -11.57 29.64
N SER A 261 -3.66 -12.34 30.50
CA SER A 261 -3.38 -12.44 31.94
C SER A 261 -2.10 -13.22 32.22
N VAL A 262 -0.96 -12.61 31.87
CA VAL A 262 0.38 -13.20 32.00
C VAL A 262 1.04 -12.68 33.28
N ALA A 263 1.50 -13.60 34.12
CA ALA A 263 2.25 -13.30 35.33
C ALA A 263 3.74 -13.60 35.12
N ARG A 264 4.63 -12.72 35.61
CA ARG A 264 6.07 -12.95 35.59
C ARG A 264 6.50 -13.57 36.91
N ILE A 265 6.87 -14.85 36.89
CA ILE A 265 7.27 -15.61 38.09
C ILE A 265 8.63 -16.25 37.80
N GLY A 266 9.64 -15.98 38.65
CA GLY A 266 10.97 -16.59 38.51
C GLY A 266 11.67 -16.33 37.16
N GLY A 267 11.40 -15.19 36.53
CA GLY A 267 11.96 -14.82 35.22
C GLY A 267 11.22 -15.38 34.00
N ARG A 268 10.25 -16.29 34.19
CA ARG A 268 9.39 -16.84 33.14
C ARG A 268 8.05 -16.12 33.09
N LEU A 269 7.44 -16.09 31.92
CA LEU A 269 6.08 -15.62 31.72
C LEU A 269 5.16 -16.83 31.81
N LEU A 270 4.18 -16.80 32.72
CA LEU A 270 3.23 -17.90 32.92
C LEU A 270 1.80 -17.38 32.73
N MET A 271 0.94 -18.19 32.13
CA MET A 271 -0.49 -17.94 32.00
C MET A 271 -1.26 -19.14 32.56
N ARG A 272 -2.29 -18.87 33.37
CA ARG A 272 -3.16 -19.92 33.91
C ARG A 272 -4.38 -20.11 33.02
N ILE A 273 -4.58 -21.31 32.50
CA ILE A 273 -5.73 -21.68 31.67
C ILE A 273 -6.42 -22.87 32.32
N GLY A 274 -7.67 -22.65 32.76
CA GLY A 274 -8.36 -23.59 33.65
C GLY A 274 -7.55 -23.85 34.92
N ASP A 275 -7.20 -25.12 35.15
CA ASP A 275 -6.43 -25.56 36.32
C ASP A 275 -4.92 -25.69 36.07
N LYS A 276 -4.43 -25.41 34.86
CA LYS A 276 -3.02 -25.56 34.51
C LYS A 276 -2.31 -24.22 34.35
N GLU A 277 -1.04 -24.20 34.74
CA GLU A 277 -0.11 -23.12 34.44
C GLU A 277 0.73 -23.50 33.22
N VAL A 278 0.72 -22.63 32.20
CA VAL A 278 1.41 -22.82 30.93
C VAL A 278 2.44 -21.71 30.76
N GLU A 279 3.63 -22.04 30.29
CA GLU A 279 4.64 -21.04 29.93
C GLU A 279 4.19 -20.24 28.71
N TYR A 280 4.18 -18.92 28.81
CA TYR A 280 3.69 -18.02 27.78
C TYR A 280 4.81 -17.62 26.83
N ASN A 281 4.69 -18.00 25.56
CA ASN A 281 5.59 -17.55 24.50
C ASN A 281 5.11 -16.21 23.90
N THR A 282 6.00 -15.23 23.80
CA THR A 282 5.69 -13.89 23.24
C THR A 282 5.34 -13.89 21.76
N ASN A 283 5.73 -14.94 21.03
CA ASN A 283 5.41 -15.11 19.61
C ASN A 283 3.99 -15.62 19.37
N PHE A 284 3.30 -16.10 20.41
CA PHE A 284 1.92 -16.56 20.30
C PHE A 284 1.00 -15.49 19.70
N ARG A 285 0.09 -15.91 18.82
CA ARG A 285 -0.94 -15.08 18.19
C ARG A 285 -2.28 -15.79 18.24
N PHE A 286 -3.34 -15.03 18.51
CA PHE A 286 -4.71 -15.55 18.61
C PHE A 286 -5.65 -14.75 17.73
N TYR A 287 -6.36 -15.45 16.86
CA TYR A 287 -7.31 -14.89 15.89
C TYR A 287 -8.68 -15.52 16.10
N ILE A 288 -9.74 -14.72 16.01
CA ILE A 288 -11.12 -15.19 16.21
C ILE A 288 -11.95 -14.79 14.99
N THR A 289 -12.72 -15.71 14.42
CA THR A 289 -13.64 -15.42 13.30
C THR A 289 -15.07 -15.85 13.60
N THR A 290 -16.02 -15.08 13.07
CA THR A 290 -17.45 -15.43 13.07
C THR A 290 -18.03 -15.30 11.66
N LYS A 291 -18.99 -16.16 11.32
CA LYS A 291 -19.75 -16.09 10.05
C LYS A 291 -21.03 -15.27 10.17
N LEU A 292 -21.41 -14.86 11.38
CA LEU A 292 -22.60 -14.04 11.60
C LEU A 292 -22.36 -12.66 10.98
N SER A 293 -23.29 -12.19 10.13
CA SER A 293 -23.11 -10.90 9.45
C SER A 293 -23.29 -9.70 10.39
N ASN A 294 -24.13 -9.84 11.42
CA ASN A 294 -24.39 -8.78 12.39
C ASN A 294 -24.63 -9.36 13.80
N PRO A 295 -23.58 -9.91 14.45
CA PRO A 295 -23.67 -10.49 15.79
C PRO A 295 -23.82 -9.41 16.87
N HIS A 296 -24.62 -9.69 17.89
CA HIS A 296 -24.77 -8.86 19.08
C HIS A 296 -23.84 -9.32 20.21
N TYR A 297 -22.66 -8.72 20.28
CA TYR A 297 -21.71 -8.99 21.37
C TYR A 297 -22.00 -8.14 22.62
N SER A 298 -21.78 -8.73 23.79
CA SER A 298 -21.87 -8.00 25.06
C SER A 298 -20.74 -6.97 25.20
N PRO A 299 -20.94 -5.90 26.00
CA PRO A 299 -19.88 -4.92 26.28
C PRO A 299 -18.61 -5.57 26.87
N GLU A 300 -18.77 -6.66 27.62
CA GLU A 300 -17.66 -7.44 28.16
C GLU A 300 -16.81 -8.05 27.04
N THR A 301 -17.43 -8.67 26.02
CA THR A 301 -16.71 -9.22 24.86
C THR A 301 -16.01 -8.12 24.06
N SER A 302 -16.68 -6.99 23.82
CA SER A 302 -16.12 -5.83 23.11
C SER A 302 -14.99 -5.13 23.87
N ALA A 303 -14.94 -5.25 25.20
CA ALA A 303 -13.83 -4.74 26.01
C ALA A 303 -12.59 -5.64 25.89
N LYS A 304 -12.79 -6.97 25.87
CA LYS A 304 -11.71 -7.98 25.85
C LYS A 304 -11.08 -8.19 24.47
N THR A 305 -11.86 -8.02 23.41
CA THR A 305 -11.42 -8.23 22.02
C THR A 305 -11.53 -6.95 21.20
N THR A 306 -10.71 -6.83 20.15
CA THR A 306 -10.93 -5.78 19.14
C THR A 306 -11.83 -6.36 18.07
N ILE A 307 -13.07 -5.89 17.98
CA ILE A 307 -13.99 -6.31 16.93
C ILE A 307 -13.58 -5.63 15.62
N VAL A 308 -13.41 -6.41 14.55
CA VAL A 308 -13.03 -5.93 13.23
C VAL A 308 -14.05 -6.42 12.20
N ASN A 309 -14.61 -5.51 11.43
CA ASN A 309 -15.61 -5.82 10.44
C ASN A 309 -14.95 -6.18 9.10
N PHE A 310 -15.05 -7.45 8.70
CA PHE A 310 -14.58 -7.96 7.40
C PHE A 310 -15.74 -8.25 6.44
N ALA A 311 -16.97 -7.79 6.74
CA ALA A 311 -18.08 -7.92 5.81
C ALA A 311 -17.75 -7.17 4.51
N VAL A 312 -17.74 -7.91 3.41
CA VAL A 312 -17.35 -7.38 2.11
C VAL A 312 -18.33 -6.29 1.68
N LYS A 313 -17.79 -5.16 1.21
CA LYS A 313 -18.54 -4.03 0.64
C LYS A 313 -18.38 -3.96 -0.86
N GLU A 314 -19.28 -3.23 -1.51
CA GLU A 314 -19.31 -3.06 -2.97
C GLU A 314 -17.99 -2.54 -3.52
N GLN A 315 -17.43 -1.49 -2.90
CA GLN A 315 -16.14 -0.94 -3.30
C GLN A 315 -14.96 -1.91 -3.10
N GLY A 316 -14.94 -2.65 -1.97
CA GLY A 316 -13.88 -3.63 -1.69
C GLY A 316 -13.93 -4.82 -2.66
N LEU A 317 -15.14 -5.31 -2.95
CA LEU A 317 -15.33 -6.37 -3.94
C LEU A 317 -15.03 -5.87 -5.35
N GLU A 318 -15.39 -4.63 -5.70
CA GLU A 318 -15.04 -4.02 -6.97
C GLU A 318 -13.52 -4.00 -7.17
N ALA A 319 -12.74 -3.56 -6.18
CA ALA A 319 -11.28 -3.58 -6.24
C ALA A 319 -10.72 -5.01 -6.43
N GLN A 320 -11.30 -5.99 -5.72
CA GLN A 320 -10.91 -7.40 -5.84
C GLN A 320 -11.22 -7.96 -7.25
N LEU A 321 -12.41 -7.68 -7.78
CA LEU A 321 -12.83 -8.13 -9.11
C LEU A 321 -12.05 -7.43 -10.24
N LEU A 322 -11.65 -6.17 -10.02
CA LEU A 322 -10.76 -5.44 -10.93
C LEU A 322 -9.41 -6.16 -11.05
N GLY A 323 -8.80 -6.52 -9.92
CA GLY A 323 -7.57 -7.29 -9.91
C GLY A 323 -7.72 -8.64 -10.64
N ILE A 324 -8.86 -9.32 -10.49
CA ILE A 324 -9.14 -10.59 -11.18
C ILE A 324 -9.26 -10.39 -12.70
N VAL A 325 -10.01 -9.37 -13.16
CA VAL A 325 -10.16 -9.07 -14.59
C VAL A 325 -8.83 -8.71 -15.21
N VAL A 326 -8.05 -7.82 -14.58
CA VAL A 326 -6.74 -7.40 -15.09
C VAL A 326 -5.82 -8.61 -15.19
N ARG A 327 -5.74 -9.43 -14.15
CA ARG A 327 -4.87 -10.63 -14.14
C ARG A 327 -5.23 -11.62 -15.25
N LYS A 328 -6.51 -11.70 -15.64
CA LYS A 328 -6.98 -12.59 -16.71
C LYS A 328 -6.84 -12.01 -18.11
N GLU A 329 -7.14 -10.73 -18.29
CA GLU A 329 -7.10 -10.06 -19.60
C GLU A 329 -5.70 -9.58 -19.99
N ARG A 330 -4.94 -9.07 -19.00
CA ARG A 330 -3.59 -8.53 -19.18
C ARG A 330 -2.68 -8.98 -18.02
N PRO A 331 -2.33 -10.28 -17.95
CA PRO A 331 -1.46 -10.81 -16.91
C PRO A 331 -0.12 -10.07 -16.83
N GLU A 332 0.42 -9.64 -17.98
CA GLU A 332 1.67 -8.87 -18.08
C GLU A 332 1.63 -7.58 -17.25
N LEU A 333 0.49 -6.86 -17.20
CA LEU A 333 0.36 -5.64 -16.41
C LEU A 333 0.38 -5.92 -14.90
N GLU A 334 -0.23 -7.03 -14.48
CA GLU A 334 -0.27 -7.39 -13.06
C GLU A 334 1.10 -7.91 -12.60
N GLU A 335 1.79 -8.71 -13.42
CA GLU A 335 3.18 -9.13 -13.16
C GLU A 335 4.15 -7.94 -13.16
N GLN A 336 3.96 -6.97 -14.07
CA GLN A 336 4.74 -5.73 -14.06
C GLN A 336 4.48 -4.92 -12.79
N LYS A 337 3.21 -4.73 -12.38
CA LYS A 337 2.88 -4.06 -11.11
C LYS A 337 3.55 -4.75 -9.92
N ASP A 338 3.43 -6.08 -9.88
CA ASP A 338 4.04 -6.89 -8.84
C ASP A 338 5.57 -6.74 -8.86
N SER A 339 6.26 -6.88 -9.98
CA SER A 339 7.71 -6.68 -9.99
C SER A 339 8.11 -5.26 -9.56
N LEU A 340 7.37 -4.25 -10.00
CA LEU A 340 7.63 -2.84 -9.73
C LEU A 340 7.55 -2.51 -8.23
N VAL A 341 6.54 -2.98 -7.51
CA VAL A 341 6.40 -2.72 -6.06
C VAL A 341 7.55 -3.36 -5.26
N ILE A 342 8.05 -4.54 -5.66
CA ILE A 342 9.22 -5.18 -5.01
C ILE A 342 10.46 -4.34 -5.32
N ASN A 343 10.63 -3.92 -6.57
CA ASN A 343 11.80 -3.15 -7.00
C ASN A 343 11.83 -1.78 -6.32
N ILE A 344 10.69 -1.09 -6.17
CA ILE A 344 10.60 0.17 -5.43
C ILE A 344 10.96 -0.04 -3.96
N ALA A 345 10.42 -1.07 -3.30
CA ALA A 345 10.74 -1.37 -1.91
C ALA A 345 12.22 -1.76 -1.72
N ALA A 346 12.77 -2.57 -2.63
CA ALA A 346 14.16 -2.98 -2.63
C ALA A 346 15.10 -1.79 -2.90
N GLY A 347 14.74 -0.91 -3.84
CA GLY A 347 15.46 0.33 -4.14
C GLY A 347 15.47 1.29 -2.95
N LYS A 348 14.31 1.53 -2.32
CA LYS A 348 14.22 2.35 -1.09
C LYS A 348 15.03 1.76 0.07
N ARG A 349 15.01 0.44 0.26
CA ARG A 349 15.88 -0.24 1.24
C ARG A 349 17.35 -0.06 0.87
N LYS A 350 17.71 -0.23 -0.40
CA LYS A 350 19.09 -0.11 -0.86
C LYS A 350 19.65 1.30 -0.67
N LEU A 351 18.86 2.34 -0.91
CA LEU A 351 19.23 3.72 -0.61
C LEU A 351 19.56 3.90 0.87
N LYS A 352 18.69 3.39 1.75
CA LYS A 352 18.93 3.44 3.20
C LYS A 352 20.19 2.67 3.63
N GLU A 353 20.41 1.49 3.05
CA GLU A 353 21.64 0.72 3.32
C GLU A 353 22.90 1.46 2.85
N LEU A 354 22.85 2.13 1.69
CA LEU A 354 23.96 2.94 1.19
C LEU A 354 24.21 4.16 2.09
N GLU A 355 23.15 4.80 2.59
CA GLU A 355 23.23 5.87 3.58
C GLU A 355 23.88 5.41 4.89
N ASP A 356 23.37 4.33 5.46
CA ASP A 356 23.89 3.75 6.70
C ASP A 356 25.37 3.35 6.53
N GLU A 357 25.75 2.83 5.37
CA GLU A 357 27.14 2.50 5.04
C GLU A 357 28.02 3.75 4.92
N ILE A 358 27.57 4.81 4.25
CA ILE A 358 28.29 6.09 4.17
C ILE A 358 28.53 6.66 5.59
N LEU A 359 27.49 6.66 6.43
CA LEU A 359 27.58 7.13 7.81
C LEU A 359 28.52 6.26 8.65
N ARG A 360 28.46 4.94 8.49
CA ARG A 360 29.35 3.99 9.16
C ARG A 360 30.81 4.25 8.78
N LEU A 361 31.08 4.37 7.50
CA LEU A 361 32.41 4.64 6.96
C LEU A 361 33.00 5.97 7.45
N LEU A 362 32.18 7.03 7.53
CA LEU A 362 32.59 8.33 8.08
C LEU A 362 32.86 8.25 9.60
N ASN A 363 32.09 7.46 10.34
CA ASN A 363 32.23 7.31 11.79
C ASN A 363 33.42 6.40 12.18
N GLU A 364 33.70 5.36 11.41
CA GLU A 364 34.82 4.43 11.62
C GLU A 364 36.18 5.01 11.18
N ALA A 365 36.17 6.05 10.34
CA ALA A 365 37.39 6.69 9.85
C ALA A 365 38.18 7.37 10.98
N THR A 366 39.20 6.69 11.50
CA THR A 366 40.15 7.27 12.46
C THR A 366 41.36 7.88 11.74
N GLY A 367 41.52 9.21 11.81
CA GLY A 367 42.66 9.93 11.23
C GLY A 367 42.26 10.83 10.05
N SER A 368 43.19 11.06 9.12
CA SER A 368 42.94 11.91 7.94
C SER A 368 42.18 11.12 6.87
N LEU A 369 40.93 11.51 6.61
CA LEU A 369 40.06 10.98 5.53
C LEU A 369 40.73 10.99 4.15
N LEU A 370 41.69 11.89 3.92
CA LEU A 370 42.42 12.04 2.66
C LEU A 370 43.48 10.96 2.43
N GLU A 371 43.88 10.27 3.50
CA GLU A 371 44.94 9.25 3.46
C GLU A 371 44.38 7.85 3.17
N ASP A 372 43.09 7.62 3.46
CA ASP A 372 42.39 6.39 3.14
C ASP A 372 41.81 6.41 1.72
N VAL A 373 42.58 5.87 0.77
CA VAL A 373 42.20 5.77 -0.64
C VAL A 373 40.99 4.85 -0.84
N GLN A 374 40.88 3.80 -0.03
CA GLN A 374 39.77 2.85 -0.16
C GLN A 374 38.47 3.51 0.25
N LEU A 375 38.49 4.30 1.33
CA LEU A 375 37.33 5.04 1.79
C LEU A 375 36.82 6.03 0.73
N VAL A 376 37.71 6.85 0.14
CA VAL A 376 37.32 7.82 -0.90
C VAL A 376 36.68 7.13 -2.11
N ASN A 377 37.25 6.02 -2.57
CA ASN A 377 36.71 5.27 -3.70
C ASN A 377 35.36 4.61 -3.38
N THR A 378 35.20 4.03 -2.19
CA THR A 378 33.93 3.43 -1.73
C THR A 378 32.83 4.48 -1.59
N LEU A 379 33.14 5.65 -1.05
CA LEU A 379 32.18 6.77 -0.95
C LEU A 379 31.73 7.24 -2.33
N GLN A 380 32.66 7.39 -3.28
CA GLN A 380 32.33 7.81 -4.64
C GLN A 380 31.46 6.77 -5.36
N THR A 381 31.77 5.48 -5.19
CA THR A 381 30.99 4.39 -5.80
C THR A 381 29.59 4.33 -5.20
N SER A 382 29.48 4.46 -3.87
CA SER A 382 28.19 4.45 -3.16
C SER A 382 27.29 5.61 -3.59
N LYS A 383 27.86 6.80 -3.80
CA LYS A 383 27.14 7.97 -4.32
C LYS A 383 26.57 7.73 -5.71
N VAL A 384 27.41 7.25 -6.64
CA VAL A 384 26.97 6.98 -8.02
C VAL A 384 25.82 5.97 -8.02
N THR A 385 25.95 4.89 -7.23
CA THR A 385 24.87 3.91 -7.07
C THR A 385 23.62 4.53 -6.44
N ALA A 386 23.74 5.42 -5.45
CA ALA A 386 22.59 6.09 -4.85
C ALA A 386 21.85 7.00 -5.84
N THR A 387 22.58 7.76 -6.67
CA THR A 387 21.97 8.59 -7.73
C THR A 387 21.26 7.73 -8.78
N GLU A 388 21.89 6.63 -9.23
CA GLU A 388 21.28 5.71 -10.19
C GLU A 388 19.99 5.07 -9.62
N VAL A 389 20.01 4.63 -8.36
CA VAL A 389 18.83 4.05 -7.71
C VAL A 389 17.73 5.10 -7.53
N THR A 390 18.07 6.37 -7.27
CA THR A 390 17.09 7.46 -7.12
C THR A 390 16.38 7.74 -8.45
N GLU A 391 17.13 7.89 -9.55
CA GLU A 391 16.56 8.06 -10.90
C GLU A 391 15.71 6.84 -11.32
N GLN A 392 16.16 5.63 -10.95
CA GLN A 392 15.39 4.41 -11.19
C GLN A 392 14.08 4.37 -10.38
N LEU A 393 14.06 4.92 -9.17
CA LEU A 393 12.85 5.02 -8.36
C LEU A 393 11.84 6.01 -8.96
N GLU A 394 12.29 7.18 -9.41
CA GLU A 394 11.41 8.17 -10.05
C GLU A 394 10.74 7.63 -11.33
N THR A 395 11.53 6.93 -12.16
CA THR A 395 11.00 6.25 -13.36
C THR A 395 10.05 5.10 -13.00
N SER A 396 10.31 4.40 -11.89
CA SER A 396 9.43 3.35 -11.39
C SER A 396 8.10 3.91 -10.89
N GLU A 397 8.10 5.01 -10.13
CA GLU A 397 6.88 5.65 -9.60
C GLU A 397 6.00 6.22 -10.72
N THR A 398 6.61 6.82 -11.76
CA THR A 398 5.84 7.27 -12.95
C THR A 398 5.27 6.10 -13.75
N THR A 399 5.99 4.97 -13.83
CA THR A 399 5.50 3.74 -14.45
C THR A 399 4.34 3.14 -13.65
N GLU A 400 4.38 3.19 -12.32
CA GLU A 400 3.30 2.72 -11.44
C GLU A 400 1.98 3.44 -11.74
N ILE A 401 2.02 4.77 -11.86
CA ILE A 401 0.86 5.59 -12.22
C ILE A 401 0.27 5.16 -13.57
N ASN A 402 1.12 4.96 -14.58
CA ASN A 402 0.67 4.53 -15.91
C ASN A 402 0.05 3.12 -15.89
N ILE A 403 0.61 2.20 -15.11
CA ILE A 403 0.04 0.85 -14.93
C ILE A 403 -1.31 0.94 -14.24
N ASP A 404 -1.45 1.77 -13.20
CA ASP A 404 -2.72 1.92 -12.51
C ASP A 404 -3.79 2.55 -13.42
N LEU A 405 -3.44 3.57 -14.22
CA LEU A 405 -4.35 4.10 -15.25
C LEU A 405 -4.82 3.03 -16.25
N ALA A 406 -3.92 2.12 -16.66
CA ALA A 406 -4.29 1.01 -17.55
C ALA A 406 -5.21 -0.02 -16.86
N ARG A 407 -5.05 -0.24 -15.56
CA ARG A 407 -5.94 -1.11 -14.75
C ARG A 407 -7.32 -0.49 -14.60
N GLU A 408 -7.38 0.80 -14.29
CA GLU A 408 -8.62 1.59 -14.12
C GLU A 408 -9.55 1.50 -15.33
N ALA A 409 -9.00 1.33 -16.53
CA ALA A 409 -9.80 1.17 -17.74
C ALA A 409 -10.75 -0.05 -17.71
N TYR A 410 -10.46 -1.07 -16.90
CA TYR A 410 -11.33 -2.24 -16.68
C TYR A 410 -12.33 -2.09 -15.51
N ARG A 411 -12.29 -0.99 -14.76
CA ARG A 411 -13.17 -0.75 -13.60
C ARG A 411 -14.66 -0.92 -13.91
N PRO A 412 -15.21 -0.49 -15.07
CA PRO A 412 -16.63 -0.69 -15.36
C PRO A 412 -17.08 -2.16 -15.31
N CYS A 413 -16.21 -3.10 -15.71
CA CYS A 413 -16.48 -4.54 -15.59
C CYS A 413 -16.56 -5.00 -14.14
N ALA A 414 -15.62 -4.54 -13.33
CA ALA A 414 -15.56 -4.88 -11.90
C ALA A 414 -16.73 -4.28 -11.13
N GLN A 415 -17.12 -3.05 -11.45
CA GLN A 415 -18.27 -2.38 -10.86
C GLN A 415 -19.57 -3.13 -11.20
N ARG A 416 -19.78 -3.49 -12.47
CA ARG A 416 -20.93 -4.29 -12.91
C ARG A 416 -21.01 -5.62 -12.14
N ALA A 417 -19.90 -6.34 -12.04
CA ALA A 417 -19.86 -7.61 -11.32
C ALA A 417 -20.10 -7.42 -9.81
N SER A 418 -19.51 -6.40 -9.18
CA SER A 418 -19.75 -6.11 -7.76
C SER A 418 -21.24 -5.88 -7.48
N VAL A 419 -21.90 -5.02 -8.27
CA VAL A 419 -23.35 -4.76 -8.18
C VAL A 419 -24.15 -6.07 -8.25
N LEU A 420 -23.84 -6.93 -9.21
CA LEU A 420 -24.55 -8.21 -9.39
C LEU A 420 -24.37 -9.15 -8.21
N PHE A 421 -23.19 -9.23 -7.60
CA PHE A 421 -22.98 -10.01 -6.39
C PHE A 421 -23.84 -9.51 -5.22
N PHE A 422 -23.92 -8.19 -5.01
CA PHE A 422 -24.74 -7.65 -3.92
C PHE A 422 -26.23 -7.87 -4.16
N VAL A 423 -26.71 -7.84 -5.40
CA VAL A 423 -28.06 -8.27 -5.74
C VAL A 423 -28.30 -9.73 -5.35
N LEU A 424 -27.34 -10.64 -5.63
CA LEU A 424 -27.44 -12.04 -5.20
C LEU A 424 -27.47 -12.19 -3.68
N ASN A 425 -26.59 -11.46 -2.98
CA ASN A 425 -26.49 -11.51 -1.54
C ASN A 425 -27.78 -10.99 -0.86
N ASP A 426 -28.42 -9.97 -1.43
CA ASP A 426 -29.69 -9.44 -0.95
C ASP A 426 -30.85 -10.45 -1.10
N MET A 427 -30.78 -11.39 -2.05
CA MET A 427 -31.79 -12.45 -2.19
C MET A 427 -31.87 -13.33 -0.93
N GLY A 428 -30.78 -13.47 -0.17
CA GLY A 428 -30.77 -14.20 1.10
C GLY A 428 -31.70 -13.61 2.18
N ARG A 429 -32.11 -12.34 2.04
CA ARG A 429 -33.11 -11.71 2.91
C ARG A 429 -34.55 -12.10 2.56
N ILE A 430 -34.78 -12.54 1.32
CA ILE A 430 -36.10 -12.97 0.84
C ILE A 430 -36.35 -14.40 1.31
N ASP A 431 -35.37 -15.28 1.11
CA ASP A 431 -35.45 -16.67 1.52
C ASP A 431 -34.08 -17.15 2.04
N PRO A 432 -34.01 -17.77 3.23
CA PRO A 432 -32.75 -18.30 3.76
C PRO A 432 -32.06 -19.32 2.86
N MET A 433 -32.77 -19.95 1.93
CA MET A 433 -32.18 -20.88 0.95
C MET A 433 -31.33 -20.18 -0.12
N TYR A 434 -31.49 -18.87 -0.31
CA TYR A 434 -30.81 -18.09 -1.35
C TYR A 434 -29.46 -17.58 -0.86
N GLN A 435 -28.55 -18.51 -0.56
CA GLN A 435 -27.19 -18.22 -0.11
C GLN A 435 -26.20 -18.54 -1.22
N PHE A 436 -25.36 -17.56 -1.55
CA PHE A 436 -24.33 -17.70 -2.58
C PHE A 436 -22.98 -17.37 -1.96
N SER A 437 -22.01 -18.27 -2.09
CA SER A 437 -20.66 -17.99 -1.61
C SER A 437 -19.93 -17.06 -2.56
N LEU A 438 -19.08 -16.20 -2.00
CA LEU A 438 -18.22 -15.32 -2.79
C LEU A 438 -17.28 -16.11 -3.70
N ASP A 439 -16.72 -17.23 -3.23
CA ASP A 439 -15.86 -18.10 -4.04
C ASP A 439 -16.59 -18.67 -5.28
N ALA A 440 -17.86 -19.11 -5.14
CA ALA A 440 -18.64 -19.61 -6.27
C ALA A 440 -18.92 -18.50 -7.28
N TYR A 441 -19.23 -17.30 -6.80
CA TYR A 441 -19.44 -16.12 -7.65
C TYR A 441 -18.16 -15.72 -8.40
N ILE A 442 -17.01 -15.68 -7.72
CA ILE A 442 -15.71 -15.40 -8.35
C ILE A 442 -15.40 -16.47 -9.42
N GLY A 443 -15.68 -17.75 -9.14
CA GLY A 443 -15.56 -18.82 -10.13
C GLY A 443 -16.42 -18.59 -11.38
N LEU A 444 -17.66 -18.15 -11.20
CA LEU A 444 -18.55 -17.78 -12.31
C LEU A 444 -18.05 -16.57 -13.08
N PHE A 445 -17.49 -15.57 -12.40
CA PHE A 445 -16.91 -14.39 -13.02
C PHE A 445 -15.70 -14.74 -13.88
N VAL A 446 -14.77 -15.54 -13.36
CA VAL A 446 -13.62 -16.06 -14.12
C VAL A 446 -14.07 -16.84 -15.36
N LEU A 447 -15.06 -17.71 -15.21
CA LEU A 447 -15.64 -18.45 -16.33
C LEU A 447 -16.27 -17.52 -17.38
N SER A 448 -16.86 -16.42 -16.95
CA SER A 448 -17.47 -15.41 -17.83
C SER A 448 -16.41 -14.64 -18.62
N ILE A 449 -15.28 -14.33 -18.00
CA ILE A 449 -14.13 -13.72 -18.67
C ILE A 449 -13.60 -14.66 -19.76
N ASP A 450 -13.42 -15.94 -19.42
CA ASP A 450 -12.85 -16.94 -20.34
C ASP A 450 -13.78 -17.26 -21.53
N LYS A 451 -15.11 -17.26 -21.33
CA LYS A 451 -16.11 -17.65 -22.36
C LYS A 451 -16.71 -16.50 -23.17
N SER A 452 -16.57 -15.27 -22.72
CA SER A 452 -17.11 -14.09 -23.42
C SER A 452 -16.38 -13.80 -24.73
N HIS A 453 -17.04 -13.08 -25.64
CA HIS A 453 -16.48 -12.75 -26.95
C HIS A 453 -15.28 -11.80 -26.82
N ARG A 454 -14.13 -12.18 -27.40
CA ARG A 454 -12.90 -11.37 -27.36
C ARG A 454 -12.95 -10.24 -28.39
N SER A 455 -12.44 -9.07 -28.04
CA SER A 455 -12.30 -7.91 -28.94
C SER A 455 -10.94 -7.24 -28.73
N HIS A 456 -10.40 -6.65 -29.80
CA HIS A 456 -9.17 -5.84 -29.72
C HIS A 456 -9.43 -4.43 -29.20
N LYS A 457 -10.67 -3.93 -29.31
CA LYS A 457 -11.09 -2.66 -28.74
C LYS A 457 -11.55 -2.89 -27.31
N LEU A 458 -10.98 -2.11 -26.38
CA LEU A 458 -11.24 -2.26 -24.96
C LEU A 458 -12.71 -2.00 -24.61
N GLU A 459 -13.31 -0.94 -25.17
CA GLU A 459 -14.72 -0.58 -24.96
C GLU A 459 -15.65 -1.74 -25.36
N ASP A 460 -15.52 -2.25 -26.58
CA ASP A 460 -16.30 -3.41 -27.04
C ASP A 460 -16.07 -4.64 -26.15
N ARG A 461 -14.82 -4.87 -25.70
CA ARG A 461 -14.50 -6.00 -24.81
C ARG A 461 -15.21 -5.87 -23.46
N ILE A 462 -15.26 -4.66 -22.90
CA ILE A 462 -15.97 -4.36 -21.64
C ILE A 462 -17.46 -4.65 -21.80
N ASP A 463 -18.06 -4.23 -22.91
CA ASP A 463 -19.48 -4.47 -23.17
C ASP A 463 -19.79 -5.97 -23.31
N TYR A 464 -18.97 -6.73 -24.06
CA TYR A 464 -19.14 -8.17 -24.18
C TYR A 464 -18.96 -8.91 -22.84
N LEU A 465 -18.02 -8.47 -22.01
CA LEU A 465 -17.80 -9.01 -20.66
C LEU A 465 -19.03 -8.76 -19.78
N ASN A 466 -19.50 -7.53 -19.74
CA ASN A 466 -20.66 -7.12 -18.95
C ASN A 466 -21.91 -7.86 -19.39
N GLU A 467 -22.17 -7.93 -20.69
CA GLU A 467 -23.35 -8.60 -21.25
C GLU A 467 -23.33 -10.10 -20.92
N TYR A 468 -22.22 -10.78 -21.19
CA TYR A 468 -22.09 -12.21 -20.94
C TYR A 468 -22.20 -12.52 -19.44
N HIS A 469 -21.49 -11.77 -18.60
CA HIS A 469 -21.48 -12.02 -17.17
C HIS A 469 -22.86 -11.74 -16.54
N THR A 470 -23.54 -10.66 -16.93
CA THR A 470 -24.90 -10.35 -16.46
C THR A 470 -25.86 -11.50 -16.77
N TYR A 471 -25.80 -12.04 -17.99
CA TYR A 471 -26.64 -13.18 -18.36
C TYR A 471 -26.21 -14.49 -17.67
N ALA A 472 -24.91 -14.71 -17.48
CA ALA A 472 -24.40 -15.88 -16.76
C ALA A 472 -24.87 -15.90 -15.30
N VAL A 473 -24.82 -14.75 -14.61
CA VAL A 473 -25.36 -14.57 -13.26
C VAL A 473 -26.86 -14.83 -13.23
N TYR A 474 -27.61 -14.25 -14.17
CA TYR A 474 -29.05 -14.50 -14.27
C TYR A 474 -29.37 -15.98 -14.40
N ARG A 475 -28.71 -16.67 -15.35
CA ARG A 475 -28.93 -18.10 -15.59
C ARG A 475 -28.51 -18.99 -14.43
N TYR A 476 -27.39 -18.68 -13.78
CA TYR A 476 -26.90 -19.44 -12.64
C TYR A 476 -27.88 -19.37 -11.47
N THR A 477 -28.40 -18.18 -11.21
CA THR A 477 -29.30 -17.89 -10.07
C THR A 477 -30.72 -18.39 -10.32
N CYS A 478 -31.26 -18.22 -11.52
CA CYS A 478 -32.60 -18.72 -11.86
C CYS A 478 -32.75 -20.25 -11.80
N ARG A 479 -31.64 -20.99 -11.70
CA ARG A 479 -31.67 -22.45 -11.43
C ARG A 479 -31.97 -22.76 -9.96
N THR A 480 -31.63 -21.87 -9.05
CA THR A 480 -31.78 -22.07 -7.60
C THR A 480 -33.01 -21.35 -7.04
N LEU A 481 -33.49 -20.30 -7.71
CA LEU A 481 -34.66 -19.54 -7.29
C LEU A 481 -35.99 -20.25 -7.61
N PHE A 482 -36.94 -20.13 -6.68
CA PHE A 482 -38.34 -20.43 -6.95
C PHE A 482 -38.92 -19.51 -8.04
N GLU A 483 -39.84 -20.04 -8.84
CA GLU A 483 -40.46 -19.33 -9.97
C GLU A 483 -41.01 -17.94 -9.58
N ARG A 484 -41.68 -17.86 -8.42
CA ARG A 484 -42.25 -16.62 -7.88
C ARG A 484 -41.22 -15.49 -7.64
N HIS A 485 -39.94 -15.81 -7.47
CA HIS A 485 -38.89 -14.84 -7.14
C HIS A 485 -38.01 -14.49 -8.35
N LYS A 486 -38.18 -15.14 -9.51
CA LYS A 486 -37.34 -14.91 -10.70
C LYS A 486 -37.55 -13.51 -11.29
N LEU A 487 -38.80 -13.08 -11.46
CA LEU A 487 -39.12 -11.75 -11.99
C LEU A 487 -38.60 -10.64 -11.04
N LEU A 488 -38.73 -10.84 -9.73
CA LEU A 488 -38.21 -9.93 -8.72
C LEU A 488 -36.69 -9.79 -8.83
N PHE A 489 -35.98 -10.91 -8.96
CA PHE A 489 -34.53 -10.92 -9.14
C PHE A 489 -34.10 -10.19 -10.42
N SER A 490 -34.74 -10.48 -11.56
CA SER A 490 -34.47 -9.77 -12.83
C SER A 490 -34.72 -8.26 -12.71
N PHE A 491 -35.80 -7.86 -12.04
CA PHE A 491 -36.11 -6.46 -11.81
C PHE A 491 -35.05 -5.80 -10.93
N GLN A 492 -34.63 -6.45 -9.84
CA GLN A 492 -33.61 -5.92 -8.93
C GLN A 492 -32.24 -5.79 -9.63
N MET A 493 -31.85 -6.77 -10.45
CA MET A 493 -30.67 -6.67 -11.31
C MET A 493 -30.76 -5.44 -12.24
N CYS A 494 -31.88 -5.29 -12.95
CA CYS A 494 -32.10 -4.18 -13.87
C CYS A 494 -32.05 -2.82 -13.16
N ALA A 495 -32.78 -2.68 -12.05
CA ALA A 495 -32.84 -1.45 -11.28
C ALA A 495 -31.45 -1.06 -10.75
N LYS A 496 -30.71 -2.00 -10.15
CA LYS A 496 -29.35 -1.75 -9.66
C LYS A 496 -28.37 -1.39 -10.77
N ILE A 497 -28.46 -2.06 -11.93
CA ILE A 497 -27.66 -1.73 -13.11
C ILE A 497 -27.91 -0.28 -13.58
N LEU A 498 -29.17 0.15 -13.58
CA LEU A 498 -29.57 1.50 -14.00
C LEU A 498 -29.20 2.57 -12.95
N GLU A 499 -29.35 2.26 -11.67
CA GLU A 499 -28.92 3.08 -10.53
C GLU A 499 -27.43 3.43 -10.66
N THR A 500 -26.56 2.43 -10.82
CA THR A 500 -25.11 2.66 -10.98
C THR A 500 -24.77 3.47 -12.23
N SER A 501 -25.59 3.36 -13.29
CA SER A 501 -25.41 4.15 -14.52
C SER A 501 -25.98 5.58 -14.44
N GLY A 502 -26.60 5.96 -13.33
CA GLY A 502 -27.25 7.27 -13.16
C GLY A 502 -28.51 7.47 -14.00
N LYS A 503 -29.08 6.38 -14.55
CA LYS A 503 -30.28 6.43 -15.42
C LYS A 503 -31.60 6.20 -14.67
N LEU A 504 -31.52 5.91 -13.37
CA LEU A 504 -32.69 5.68 -12.52
C LEU A 504 -32.85 6.84 -11.54
N ASN A 505 -34.01 7.49 -11.56
CA ASN A 505 -34.35 8.48 -10.54
C ASN A 505 -34.71 7.76 -9.23
N MET A 506 -33.95 8.01 -8.16
CA MET A 506 -34.11 7.32 -6.88
C MET A 506 -35.38 7.74 -6.13
N ASP A 507 -35.88 8.96 -6.34
CA ASP A 507 -37.13 9.41 -5.72
C ASP A 507 -38.34 8.69 -6.35
N GLU A 508 -38.33 8.58 -7.68
CA GLU A 508 -39.32 7.80 -8.43
C GLU A 508 -39.24 6.30 -8.07
N TYR A 509 -38.04 5.74 -7.96
CA TYR A 509 -37.85 4.34 -7.56
C TYR A 509 -38.30 4.06 -6.12
N ASN A 510 -37.99 4.96 -5.18
CA ASN A 510 -38.46 4.85 -3.80
C ASN A 510 -39.98 4.91 -3.71
N PHE A 511 -40.62 5.78 -4.50
CA PHE A 511 -42.07 5.84 -4.62
C PHE A 511 -42.64 4.53 -5.19
N PHE A 512 -42.03 3.94 -6.22
CA PHE A 512 -42.48 2.65 -6.77
C PHE A 512 -42.55 1.55 -5.70
N LEU A 513 -41.54 1.49 -4.83
CA LEU A 513 -41.43 0.49 -3.77
C LEU A 513 -42.41 0.72 -2.62
N ARG A 514 -42.54 1.97 -2.16
CA ARG A 514 -43.31 2.31 -0.94
C ARG A 514 -44.78 2.64 -1.23
N GLY A 515 -45.06 3.20 -2.41
CA GLY A 515 -46.33 3.86 -2.74
C GLY A 515 -46.47 5.22 -2.05
N GLY A 516 -47.61 5.86 -2.26
CA GLY A 516 -48.00 7.07 -1.57
C GLY A 516 -48.57 6.76 -0.19
N VAL A 517 -47.97 7.36 0.85
CA VAL A 517 -48.50 7.35 2.22
C VAL A 517 -48.77 8.78 2.63
N VAL A 518 -50.04 9.16 2.69
CA VAL A 518 -50.46 10.49 3.11
C VAL A 518 -50.49 10.53 4.64
N LEU A 519 -49.53 11.24 5.25
CA LEU A 519 -49.45 11.40 6.71
C LEU A 519 -50.36 12.53 7.22
N ASP A 520 -50.56 13.55 6.41
CA ASP A 520 -51.39 14.72 6.72
C ASP A 520 -52.29 15.04 5.52
N ARG A 521 -53.60 15.12 5.79
CA ARG A 521 -54.64 15.37 4.79
C ARG A 521 -55.07 16.83 4.72
N GLU A 522 -54.57 17.70 5.60
CA GLU A 522 -55.03 19.11 5.72
C GLU A 522 -54.69 20.00 4.51
N GLY A 523 -54.03 19.48 3.47
CA GLY A 523 -53.80 20.15 2.18
C GLY A 523 -53.95 19.25 0.95
N GLN A 524 -54.54 18.06 1.11
CA GLN A 524 -54.77 17.13 0.01
C GLN A 524 -55.99 17.58 -0.81
N MET A 525 -55.88 17.56 -2.14
CA MET A 525 -57.03 17.84 -3.01
C MET A 525 -58.10 16.76 -2.84
N ASP A 526 -59.37 17.16 -2.74
CA ASP A 526 -60.49 16.22 -2.71
C ASP A 526 -60.51 15.36 -3.96
N ASN A 527 -60.85 14.07 -3.81
CA ASN A 527 -60.91 13.12 -4.91
C ASN A 527 -62.00 13.54 -5.93
N PRO A 528 -61.64 13.94 -7.17
CA PRO A 528 -62.63 14.34 -8.18
C PRO A 528 -63.40 13.12 -8.74
N CYS A 529 -62.93 11.90 -8.47
CA CYS A 529 -63.37 10.64 -9.05
C CYS A 529 -63.93 9.65 -8.01
N THR A 530 -64.57 10.14 -6.94
CA THR A 530 -65.12 9.31 -5.83
C THR A 530 -66.10 8.21 -6.26
N SER A 531 -66.70 8.32 -7.45
CA SER A 531 -67.64 7.31 -7.97
C SER A 531 -66.98 5.99 -8.34
N TRP A 532 -65.67 5.96 -8.61
CA TRP A 532 -64.97 4.75 -9.05
C TRP A 532 -63.54 4.62 -8.50
N LEU A 533 -62.90 5.71 -8.09
CA LEU A 533 -61.54 5.69 -7.54
C LEU A 533 -61.60 5.72 -6.01
N ALA A 534 -61.14 4.65 -5.37
CA ALA A 534 -61.06 4.60 -3.91
C ALA A 534 -59.98 5.56 -3.37
N ASP A 535 -60.21 6.09 -2.17
CA ASP A 535 -59.32 7.08 -1.53
C ASP A 535 -57.88 6.59 -1.39
N ALA A 536 -57.66 5.29 -1.17
CA ALA A 536 -56.31 4.72 -1.10
C ALA A 536 -55.53 4.85 -2.43
N TYR A 537 -56.20 4.78 -3.58
CA TYR A 537 -55.56 5.01 -4.87
C TYR A 537 -55.38 6.50 -5.16
N TRP A 538 -56.31 7.32 -4.67
CA TRP A 538 -56.17 8.78 -4.73
C TRP A 538 -55.00 9.27 -3.89
N ASP A 539 -54.79 8.73 -2.69
CA ASP A 539 -53.61 8.98 -1.84
C ASP A 539 -52.31 8.74 -2.63
N ASN A 540 -52.23 7.64 -3.39
CA ASN A 540 -51.09 7.37 -4.27
C ASN A 540 -50.91 8.44 -5.36
N ILE A 541 -51.99 8.89 -6.00
CA ILE A 541 -51.93 9.94 -7.04
C ILE A 541 -51.49 11.28 -6.46
N THR A 542 -52.02 11.66 -5.30
CA THR A 542 -51.67 12.94 -4.66
C THR A 542 -50.22 12.98 -4.18
N GLU A 543 -49.68 11.86 -3.69
CA GLU A 543 -48.26 11.77 -3.36
C GLU A 543 -47.39 11.68 -4.63
N LEU A 544 -47.85 11.01 -5.68
CA LEU A 544 -47.13 10.95 -6.96
C LEU A 544 -46.99 12.34 -7.58
N ASP A 545 -48.03 13.17 -7.52
CA ASP A 545 -48.03 14.56 -8.03
C ASP A 545 -46.98 15.46 -7.37
N LYS A 546 -46.52 15.14 -6.16
CA LYS A 546 -45.45 15.88 -5.48
C LYS A 546 -44.07 15.66 -6.10
N LEU A 547 -43.90 14.61 -6.90
CA LEU A 547 -42.64 14.37 -7.62
C LEU A 547 -42.50 15.35 -8.79
N THR A 548 -41.27 15.80 -9.03
CA THR A 548 -40.96 16.88 -9.99
C THR A 548 -41.52 16.64 -11.40
N ASN A 549 -41.52 15.38 -11.85
CA ASN A 549 -41.96 14.99 -13.20
C ASN A 549 -43.46 14.68 -13.30
N PHE A 550 -44.20 14.78 -12.18
CA PHE A 550 -45.61 14.41 -12.08
C PHE A 550 -46.52 15.56 -11.61
N HIS A 551 -45.97 16.76 -11.43
CA HIS A 551 -46.75 17.94 -11.09
C HIS A 551 -47.86 18.21 -12.13
N GLY A 552 -49.10 18.32 -11.66
CA GLY A 552 -50.28 18.53 -12.50
C GLY A 552 -51.03 17.25 -12.84
N LEU A 553 -50.60 16.08 -12.35
CA LEU A 553 -51.32 14.82 -12.47
C LEU A 553 -52.67 14.91 -11.76
N MET A 554 -52.73 15.54 -10.58
CA MET A 554 -53.99 15.80 -9.87
C MET A 554 -54.99 16.58 -10.74
N ASN A 555 -54.53 17.67 -11.36
CA ASN A 555 -55.35 18.51 -12.25
C ASN A 555 -55.85 17.74 -13.48
N SER A 556 -55.06 16.78 -13.99
CA SER A 556 -55.46 15.93 -15.12
C SER A 556 -56.66 15.04 -14.80
N PHE A 557 -56.76 14.54 -13.56
CA PHE A 557 -57.92 13.75 -13.12
C PHE A 557 -59.20 14.58 -13.02
N GLU A 558 -59.08 15.86 -12.66
CA GLU A 558 -60.20 16.80 -12.65
C GLU A 558 -60.65 17.19 -14.07
N GLN A 559 -59.69 17.40 -14.98
CA GLN A 559 -59.97 17.81 -16.37
C GLN A 559 -60.48 16.66 -17.25
N TYR A 560 -59.92 15.44 -17.09
CA TYR A 560 -60.19 14.28 -17.96
C TYR A 560 -60.72 13.04 -17.19
N PRO A 561 -61.73 13.15 -16.31
CA PRO A 561 -62.17 12.04 -15.45
C PRO A 561 -62.71 10.85 -16.24
N ARG A 562 -63.31 11.08 -17.41
CA ARG A 562 -63.83 10.00 -18.28
C ARG A 562 -62.71 9.19 -18.93
N ASP A 563 -61.66 9.84 -19.39
CA ASP A 563 -60.54 9.18 -20.08
C ASP A 563 -59.72 8.36 -19.08
N TRP A 564 -59.50 8.91 -17.87
CA TRP A 564 -58.90 8.17 -16.77
C TRP A 564 -59.74 6.97 -16.33
N TYR A 565 -61.07 7.09 -16.32
CA TYR A 565 -61.96 5.96 -16.04
C TYR A 565 -61.88 4.87 -17.12
N LEU A 566 -61.85 5.25 -18.41
CA LEU A 566 -61.68 4.30 -19.52
C LEU A 566 -60.31 3.61 -19.47
N TRP A 567 -59.26 4.35 -19.14
CA TRP A 567 -57.92 3.79 -18.94
C TRP A 567 -57.91 2.83 -17.74
N TYR A 568 -58.47 3.23 -16.60
CA TYR A 568 -58.54 2.44 -15.38
C TYR A 568 -59.29 1.12 -15.56
N THR A 569 -60.42 1.16 -16.29
CA THR A 569 -61.26 -0.02 -16.57
C THR A 569 -60.74 -0.90 -17.71
N ASN A 570 -59.71 -0.47 -18.43
CA ASN A 570 -59.09 -1.27 -19.50
C ASN A 570 -58.54 -2.60 -18.94
N ALA A 571 -58.62 -3.67 -19.72
CA ALA A 571 -58.04 -4.96 -19.35
C ALA A 571 -56.50 -4.94 -19.37
N THR A 572 -55.90 -4.11 -20.23
CA THR A 572 -54.45 -3.96 -20.41
C THR A 572 -54.03 -2.49 -20.35
N PRO A 573 -54.21 -1.81 -19.20
CA PRO A 573 -53.88 -0.38 -19.04
C PRO A 573 -52.38 -0.12 -19.28
N GLU A 574 -51.52 -1.10 -19.01
CA GLU A 574 -50.08 -0.98 -19.23
C GLU A 574 -49.69 -0.81 -20.70
N LYS A 575 -50.58 -1.14 -21.65
CA LYS A 575 -50.40 -0.95 -23.11
C LYS A 575 -51.28 0.16 -23.69
N ALA A 576 -52.30 0.60 -22.96
CA ALA A 576 -53.19 1.67 -23.39
C ALA A 576 -52.50 3.03 -23.35
N MET A 577 -52.84 3.96 -24.24
CA MET A 577 -52.28 5.31 -24.21
C MET A 577 -52.75 6.04 -22.93
N LEU A 578 -51.83 6.74 -22.27
CA LEU A 578 -52.14 7.56 -21.11
C LEU A 578 -53.01 8.76 -21.53
N PRO A 579 -53.98 9.17 -20.70
CA PRO A 579 -54.82 10.33 -21.02
C PRO A 579 -54.05 11.64 -21.16
N GLY A 580 -54.42 12.44 -22.17
CA GLY A 580 -53.91 13.80 -22.36
C GLY A 580 -52.41 13.88 -22.66
N GLU A 581 -51.73 14.79 -21.98
CA GLU A 581 -50.30 15.10 -22.21
C GLU A 581 -49.35 14.03 -21.62
N TRP A 582 -49.86 13.14 -20.77
CA TRP A 582 -49.09 12.15 -20.02
C TRP A 582 -48.46 11.07 -20.90
N GLU A 583 -49.03 10.77 -22.08
CA GLU A 583 -48.45 9.79 -23.01
C GLU A 583 -47.09 10.26 -23.57
N ASN A 584 -46.92 11.58 -23.77
CA ASN A 584 -45.68 12.14 -24.29
C ASN A 584 -44.73 12.61 -23.17
N ALA A 585 -45.27 12.92 -21.98
CA ALA A 585 -44.49 13.40 -20.85
C ALA A 585 -43.80 12.28 -20.06
N CYS A 586 -44.37 11.07 -20.03
CA CYS A 586 -43.84 9.96 -19.24
C CYS A 586 -42.88 9.05 -20.00
N ASN A 587 -41.75 8.72 -19.37
CA ASN A 587 -40.92 7.60 -19.77
C ASN A 587 -41.49 6.24 -19.27
N GLU A 588 -40.85 5.13 -19.62
CA GLU A 588 -41.30 3.78 -19.26
C GLU A 588 -41.42 3.55 -17.74
N MET A 589 -40.48 4.07 -16.94
CA MET A 589 -40.51 3.99 -15.47
C MET A 589 -41.67 4.82 -14.91
N GLN A 590 -41.89 6.02 -15.44
CA GLN A 590 -42.93 6.92 -14.99
C GLN A 590 -44.33 6.38 -15.30
N ARG A 591 -44.51 5.79 -16.49
CA ARG A 591 -45.72 5.05 -16.85
C ARG A 591 -45.97 3.89 -15.88
N MET A 592 -44.92 3.18 -15.48
CA MET A 592 -45.02 2.12 -14.48
C MET A 592 -45.46 2.65 -13.10
N LEU A 593 -45.08 3.87 -12.70
CA LEU A 593 -45.57 4.52 -11.47
C LEU A 593 -47.07 4.82 -11.50
N ILE A 594 -47.59 5.26 -12.65
CA ILE A 594 -49.02 5.52 -12.83
C ILE A 594 -49.80 4.20 -12.71
N VAL A 595 -49.32 3.13 -13.36
CA VAL A 595 -49.92 1.78 -13.21
C VAL A 595 -49.82 1.28 -11.78
N ARG A 596 -48.68 1.48 -11.10
CA ARG A 596 -48.50 1.12 -9.69
C ARG A 596 -49.47 1.84 -8.75
N SER A 597 -49.84 3.07 -9.08
CA SER A 597 -50.72 3.92 -8.27
C SER A 597 -52.20 3.56 -8.44
N LEU A 598 -52.61 3.06 -9.62
CA LEU A 598 -54.02 2.82 -9.96
C LEU A 598 -54.38 1.34 -10.15
N ARG A 599 -53.49 0.55 -10.76
CA ARG A 599 -53.72 -0.83 -11.21
C ARG A 599 -52.56 -1.74 -10.80
N GLN A 600 -52.45 -1.96 -9.49
CA GLN A 600 -51.39 -2.77 -8.87
C GLN A 600 -51.34 -4.21 -9.43
N ASP A 601 -52.48 -4.76 -9.85
CA ASP A 601 -52.60 -6.08 -10.48
C ASP A 601 -51.83 -6.21 -11.80
N ARG A 602 -51.53 -5.10 -12.48
CA ARG A 602 -50.83 -5.08 -13.78
C ARG A 602 -49.35 -4.75 -13.67
N VAL A 603 -48.85 -4.43 -12.47
CA VAL A 603 -47.46 -3.99 -12.25
C VAL A 603 -46.44 -5.03 -12.72
N ALA A 604 -46.71 -6.33 -12.54
CA ALA A 604 -45.81 -7.39 -13.00
C ALA A 604 -45.55 -7.34 -14.53
N PHE A 605 -46.56 -6.94 -15.32
CA PHE A 605 -46.41 -6.80 -16.77
C PHE A 605 -45.58 -5.57 -17.14
N CYS A 606 -45.77 -4.44 -16.44
CA CYS A 606 -44.92 -3.26 -16.60
C CYS A 606 -43.45 -3.57 -16.27
N VAL A 607 -43.21 -4.26 -15.15
CA VAL A 607 -41.87 -4.70 -14.74
C VAL A 607 -41.24 -5.60 -15.81
N THR A 608 -42.01 -6.53 -16.37
CA THR A 608 -41.54 -7.41 -17.45
C THR A 608 -41.13 -6.60 -18.68
N SER A 609 -41.96 -5.66 -19.13
CA SER A 609 -41.64 -4.76 -20.25
C SER A 609 -40.39 -3.93 -19.96
N PHE A 610 -40.30 -3.34 -18.77
CA PHE A 610 -39.16 -2.55 -18.34
C PHE A 610 -37.84 -3.33 -18.39
N ILE A 611 -37.85 -4.59 -17.95
CA ILE A 611 -36.68 -5.46 -18.04
C ILE A 611 -36.33 -5.77 -19.51
N VAL A 612 -37.33 -6.05 -20.35
CA VAL A 612 -37.12 -6.36 -21.77
C VAL A 612 -36.50 -5.18 -22.51
N SER A 613 -36.96 -3.96 -22.24
CA SER A 613 -36.45 -2.73 -22.87
C SER A 613 -35.00 -2.42 -22.48
N ASN A 614 -34.60 -2.73 -21.24
CA ASN A 614 -33.29 -2.34 -20.71
C ASN A 614 -32.22 -3.47 -20.76
N LEU A 615 -32.60 -4.72 -20.49
CA LEU A 615 -31.68 -5.88 -20.46
C LEU A 615 -31.93 -6.88 -21.61
N GLY A 616 -33.14 -6.90 -22.18
CA GLY A 616 -33.55 -7.82 -23.25
C GLY A 616 -34.47 -8.95 -22.77
N SER A 617 -35.16 -9.58 -23.72
CA SER A 617 -36.20 -10.61 -23.45
C SER A 617 -35.68 -11.86 -22.73
N ARG A 618 -34.39 -12.20 -22.92
CA ARG A 618 -33.75 -13.37 -22.26
C ARG A 618 -33.73 -13.29 -20.73
N PHE A 619 -33.97 -12.13 -20.13
CA PHE A 619 -33.99 -11.92 -18.67
C PHE A 619 -35.37 -12.10 -18.03
N VAL A 620 -36.41 -12.31 -18.83
CA VAL A 620 -37.77 -12.62 -18.34
C VAL A 620 -38.19 -14.05 -18.68
N GLU A 621 -37.46 -14.72 -19.57
CA GLU A 621 -37.64 -16.12 -19.90
C GLU A 621 -36.75 -16.99 -18.99
N PRO A 622 -37.33 -17.87 -18.15
CA PRO A 622 -36.52 -18.74 -17.30
C PRO A 622 -35.74 -19.75 -18.15
N PRO A 623 -34.44 -19.95 -17.89
CA PRO A 623 -33.66 -20.95 -18.61
C PRO A 623 -34.19 -22.36 -18.35
N VAL A 624 -34.24 -23.20 -19.38
CA VAL A 624 -34.65 -24.62 -19.26
C VAL A 624 -33.69 -25.33 -18.30
N LEU A 625 -34.24 -26.00 -17.29
CA LEU A 625 -33.48 -26.81 -16.34
C LEU A 625 -32.82 -27.98 -17.09
N ASN A 626 -31.49 -28.05 -17.11
CA ASN A 626 -30.75 -29.11 -17.79
C ASN A 626 -29.67 -29.72 -16.90
N MET A 627 -30.03 -30.81 -16.21
CA MET A 627 -29.19 -31.51 -15.24
C MET A 627 -27.88 -32.11 -15.79
N LYS A 628 -27.69 -32.18 -17.12
CA LYS A 628 -26.47 -32.77 -17.73
C LYS A 628 -25.27 -31.81 -17.82
N LEU A 629 -25.52 -30.51 -17.81
CA LEU A 629 -24.47 -29.49 -17.74
C LEU A 629 -24.00 -29.25 -16.29
N ASP A 630 -24.63 -29.90 -15.32
CA ASP A 630 -24.56 -29.56 -13.89
C ASP A 630 -23.56 -30.42 -13.08
N THR A 631 -22.84 -31.36 -13.72
CA THR A 631 -21.82 -32.20 -13.05
C THR A 631 -20.39 -31.67 -13.15
N GLY A 632 -20.20 -30.43 -13.61
CA GLY A 632 -18.86 -29.82 -13.79
C GLY A 632 -18.39 -28.90 -12.67
N CYS A 633 -19.17 -28.74 -11.59
CA CYS A 633 -18.88 -27.84 -10.46
C CYS A 633 -19.12 -28.52 -9.10
N SER A 634 -18.71 -29.78 -8.97
CA SER A 634 -18.54 -30.44 -7.66
C SER A 634 -17.07 -30.57 -7.33
#